data_AF-A0A316DSY8-F1
#
_entry.id   AF-A0A316DSY8-F1
#
_cell.length_a   1.000
_cell.length_b   1.000
_cell.length_c   1.000
_cell.angle_alpha   90.00
_cell.angle_beta   90.00
_cell.angle_gamma   90.00
#
_symmetry.space_group_name_H-M   'P 1'
#
loop_
_entity.id
_entity.type
_entity.pdbx_description
1 polymer ?
#
loop_
_entity_poly.entity_id
_entity_poly.type
_entity_poly.pdbx_seq_one_letter_code
_entity_poly.pdbx_strand_id
1 'polypeptide(L)'
;MSSNKKYWKSVEELKENSSIVETLQQNEFVEEIPTDEFLGNKESLESSKTTRRDFLKYVGFSTAAASLAACEGPVIKSIPYVVQPEEIVPGVANYYATTIADGFDFASVLVKTREGRPIKIENNTMASTNGGANARVNASVLGLYDSLRMQGPVKGDSYVSWEDLNAEVSQKLTALSGSGKQIVLLTQTFASPSTSKLIAEFKQKYGNVNHVIYDAVSESAALDAYQAKYNERALANYDFSKAETIVSVGADFLSDWQGGGFDTGYSAGRIPTKGKMSRHIQFESNMSLTGANADKRVPLKPSQQKLALAKLYSEVVGGSISVDLPEHILDAVSKAATQLKNSGNKAVVVTGIQDVNAQTVVLEINEYLKSKAFDASTPIKTRQGNDKKVNTLVADMKAGKVGAIIMSGVNPLYTLPNAADFAEGLAQTDLSVTFSMKADETSTQTQYIAAAPHYLESWGDVELKKGHFALMQPTIRPLFDTKQFQDALLNWIGNDISYHDYIKQTWNESILGGASFSQALHDGVFVSNGNMTLATSSESETNTTSEDDKTFVGGIIEDVAQGLGIKKDDEIVIEETTTAPVAKGGQAARALASSTLPEGFELTLYTKVGMGDGQQANNPWLQEFPDPLTRTSWDNYLTVSITDAEALGLRNDHSADGGLNGSYANVTVNGTTLENVPVMIQPGQAKGSVGLAFGYGRTTGLKNEMKTGVNAYVLCQDFNNVQNVNVTAASGMHEFASVQLHNTLMGRGDIIKETTLEIFNTKDKSVWNAVPVVSLNHVDTPVSSPDVDLWDEFDRSIGHHFNLSIDLNACTGCGACVIACHAENNVPVVGKEEVRKSRDMHWLRIDRYYSSEESFDGDNAKKENISGLGSSLSEFGEMEQASENPQVAFQPVMCQHCNHAPCETVCPVAATSHGRQGQNHMAYNRCVGTRYCANNCPYKVRRFNWFLYSQNDEFDYYMNDDLGRMVLNPDVVVRSRGVMEKCSMCIQKTQKTILDAKRDGREIKDGEFQTACSSACSNGAMVFGDINDKDSKVAKLLEDNRMYHLLESVGTKPNVQYHTKVRNTTEA
;
A
#
# COMPACT_ATOMS: atom_id res chain seq x y z
N MET A 1 60.74 -24.24 -10.39
CA MET A 1 60.49 -25.24 -11.47
C MET A 1 59.34 -26.10 -10.96
N SER A 2 58.15 -26.20 -11.53
CA SER A 2 57.50 -26.01 -12.84
C SER A 2 56.01 -25.70 -12.52
N SER A 3 55.20 -24.93 -13.22
CA SER A 3 55.19 -24.37 -14.57
C SER A 3 54.27 -23.15 -14.49
N ASN A 4 54.74 -21.95 -14.85
CA ASN A 4 53.83 -20.85 -15.19
C ASN A 4 53.06 -21.29 -16.42
N LYS A 5 51.86 -21.84 -16.23
CA LYS A 5 50.93 -22.07 -17.34
C LYS A 5 50.53 -20.70 -17.85
N LYS A 6 51.16 -20.29 -18.95
CA LYS A 6 50.76 -19.10 -19.70
C LYS A 6 49.45 -19.46 -20.40
N TYR A 7 48.34 -18.93 -19.91
CA TYR A 7 47.04 -19.11 -20.55
C TYR A 7 46.91 -18.06 -21.64
N TRP A 8 46.98 -18.49 -22.89
CA TRP A 8 46.79 -17.62 -24.05
C TRP A 8 45.31 -17.26 -24.18
N LYS A 9 45.00 -15.96 -24.18
CA LYS A 9 43.65 -15.41 -24.34
C LYS A 9 43.28 -15.20 -25.82
N SER A 10 44.25 -15.24 -26.72
CA SER A 10 44.06 -15.12 -28.17
C SER A 10 45.17 -15.86 -28.95
N VAL A 11 44.94 -16.07 -30.25
CA VAL A 11 45.92 -16.71 -31.14
C VAL A 11 47.16 -15.83 -31.32
N GLU A 12 47.01 -14.52 -31.12
CA GLU A 12 48.06 -13.51 -31.26
C GLU A 12 49.10 -13.60 -30.14
N GLU A 13 48.72 -14.06 -28.94
CA GLU A 13 49.64 -14.28 -27.81
C GLU A 13 50.55 -15.51 -27.98
N LEU A 14 50.30 -16.35 -29.00
CA LEU A 14 51.20 -17.47 -29.39
C LEU A 14 52.41 -16.99 -30.20
N LYS A 15 52.36 -15.80 -30.79
CA LYS A 15 53.48 -15.23 -31.54
C LYS A 15 54.41 -14.52 -30.56
N GLU A 16 55.64 -15.02 -30.39
CA GLU A 16 56.60 -14.51 -29.39
C GLU A 16 56.89 -13.00 -29.52
N ASN A 17 56.69 -12.41 -30.71
CA ASN A 17 56.88 -10.99 -31.01
C ASN A 17 55.67 -10.39 -31.75
N SER A 18 54.46 -10.59 -31.22
CA SER A 18 53.27 -9.93 -31.78
C SER A 18 53.28 -8.44 -31.42
N SER A 19 53.54 -7.58 -32.40
CA SER A 19 53.46 -6.12 -32.21
C SER A 19 52.09 -5.67 -31.68
N ILE A 20 51.03 -6.41 -31.99
CA ILE A 20 49.67 -6.17 -31.48
C ILE A 20 49.59 -6.46 -29.98
N VAL A 21 50.23 -7.53 -29.50
CA VAL A 21 50.23 -7.88 -28.06
C VAL A 21 51.09 -6.90 -27.27
N GLU A 22 52.23 -6.47 -27.81
CA GLU A 22 53.06 -5.41 -27.19
C GLU A 22 52.32 -4.07 -27.15
N THR A 23 51.60 -3.71 -28.21
CA THR A 23 50.78 -2.47 -28.24
C THR A 23 49.65 -2.52 -27.21
N LEU A 24 48.98 -3.67 -27.08
CA LEU A 24 47.91 -3.86 -26.08
C LEU A 24 48.43 -3.93 -24.64
N GLN A 25 49.64 -4.44 -24.41
CA GLN A 25 50.28 -4.48 -23.09
C GLN A 25 50.71 -3.11 -22.58
N GLN A 26 50.98 -2.15 -23.48
CA GLN A 26 51.40 -0.79 -23.10
C GLN A 26 50.22 0.17 -22.87
N ASN A 27 48.99 -0.21 -23.18
CA ASN A 27 47.78 0.57 -22.86
C ASN A 27 47.29 0.27 -21.44
N GLU A 28 48.16 0.42 -20.44
CA GLU A 28 47.86 0.03 -19.05
C GLU A 28 46.93 1.03 -18.33
N PHE A 29 46.66 2.21 -18.91
CA PHE A 29 45.60 3.12 -18.47
C PHE A 29 45.04 3.89 -19.68
N VAL A 30 43.81 3.57 -20.10
CA VAL A 30 43.00 4.51 -20.89
C VAL A 30 42.26 5.36 -19.86
N GLU A 31 42.84 6.51 -19.52
CA GLU A 31 42.06 7.56 -18.86
C GLU A 31 40.90 7.94 -19.79
N GLU A 32 39.72 8.07 -19.22
CA GLU A 32 38.53 8.54 -19.91
C GLU A 32 38.85 9.88 -20.57
N ILE A 33 38.76 9.97 -21.90
CA ILE A 33 38.96 11.24 -22.59
C ILE A 33 37.83 12.16 -22.11
N PRO A 34 38.11 13.32 -21.49
CA PRO A 34 37.09 14.19 -20.95
C PRO A 34 36.33 14.86 -22.10
N THR A 35 35.32 14.19 -22.63
CA THR A 35 34.46 14.73 -23.69
C THR A 35 33.58 15.86 -23.16
N ASP A 36 33.26 15.85 -21.87
CA ASP A 36 32.46 16.89 -21.22
C ASP A 36 33.24 18.20 -21.06
N GLU A 37 34.55 18.13 -20.83
CA GLU A 37 35.43 19.30 -20.80
C GLU A 37 35.66 19.87 -22.21
N PHE A 38 35.52 19.03 -23.26
CA PHE A 38 35.72 19.41 -24.67
C PHE A 38 34.46 19.91 -25.39
N LEU A 39 33.26 19.43 -25.02
CA LEU A 39 31.98 19.79 -25.64
C LEU A 39 31.03 20.59 -24.73
N GLY A 40 31.26 20.59 -23.42
CA GLY A 40 30.33 21.15 -22.43
C GLY A 40 30.33 22.68 -22.34
N ASN A 41 31.34 23.36 -22.87
CA ASN A 41 31.47 24.80 -22.71
C ASN A 41 30.78 25.57 -23.85
N LYS A 42 29.45 25.70 -23.74
CA LYS A 42 28.56 26.36 -24.72
C LYS A 42 29.01 27.80 -25.05
N GLU A 43 29.56 28.53 -24.08
CA GLU A 43 30.09 29.90 -24.24
C GLU A 43 31.40 29.98 -25.06
N SER A 44 32.22 28.93 -25.00
CA SER A 44 33.47 28.82 -25.78
C SER A 44 33.20 28.55 -27.27
N LEU A 45 32.14 27.82 -27.59
CA LEU A 45 31.75 27.51 -28.97
C LEU A 45 31.13 28.71 -29.67
N GLU A 46 30.29 29.49 -28.97
CA GLU A 46 29.64 30.69 -29.51
C GLU A 46 30.60 31.86 -29.79
N SER A 47 31.75 31.91 -29.09
CA SER A 47 32.76 32.96 -29.25
C SER A 47 33.85 32.66 -30.28
N SER A 48 33.90 31.43 -30.82
CA SER A 48 34.96 31.00 -31.75
C SER A 48 34.66 31.36 -33.21
N LYS A 49 35.53 32.17 -33.84
CA LYS A 49 35.51 32.40 -35.30
C LYS A 49 36.35 31.34 -36.00
N THR A 50 35.87 30.11 -36.10
CA THR A 50 36.59 29.03 -36.81
C THR A 50 36.44 29.16 -38.33
N THR A 51 37.55 28.98 -39.07
CA THR A 51 37.51 28.90 -40.54
C THR A 51 36.93 27.56 -41.00
N ARG A 52 36.39 27.48 -42.23
CA ARG A 52 35.86 26.22 -42.82
C ARG A 52 36.88 25.07 -42.81
N ARG A 53 38.17 25.37 -42.86
CA ARG A 53 39.25 24.38 -42.80
C ARG A 53 39.46 23.86 -41.38
N ASP A 54 39.35 24.72 -40.37
CA ASP A 54 39.48 24.30 -38.97
C ASP A 54 38.25 23.49 -38.56
N PHE A 55 37.05 23.89 -38.98
CA PHE A 55 35.83 23.09 -38.80
C PHE A 55 35.97 21.66 -39.37
N LEU A 56 36.51 21.50 -40.59
CA LEU A 56 36.71 20.17 -41.18
C LEU A 56 37.79 19.36 -40.46
N LYS A 57 38.81 19.99 -39.89
CA LYS A 57 39.80 19.33 -39.03
C LYS A 57 39.18 18.89 -37.71
N TYR A 58 38.35 19.74 -37.09
CA TYR A 58 37.65 19.43 -35.86
C TYR A 58 36.65 18.30 -36.05
N VAL A 59 35.84 18.33 -37.12
CA VAL A 59 34.91 17.24 -37.46
C VAL A 59 35.68 15.95 -37.79
N GLY A 60 36.78 16.04 -38.55
CA GLY A 60 37.62 14.87 -38.85
C GLY A 60 38.24 14.25 -37.60
N PHE A 61 38.76 15.07 -36.69
CA PHE A 61 39.36 14.62 -35.44
C PHE A 61 38.32 14.11 -34.44
N SER A 62 37.17 14.79 -34.30
CA SER A 62 36.08 14.36 -33.42
C SER A 62 35.43 13.07 -33.91
N THR A 63 35.25 12.91 -35.23
CA THR A 63 34.73 11.67 -35.80
C THR A 63 35.72 10.52 -35.58
N ALA A 64 37.02 10.76 -35.81
CA ALA A 64 38.07 9.76 -35.59
C ALA A 64 38.21 9.38 -34.10
N ALA A 65 38.23 10.37 -33.20
CA ALA A 65 38.31 10.17 -31.75
C ALA A 65 37.04 9.47 -31.21
N ALA A 66 35.86 9.86 -31.68
CA ALA A 66 34.61 9.18 -31.32
C ALA A 66 34.58 7.73 -31.84
N SER A 67 35.13 7.45 -33.03
CA SER A 67 35.25 6.08 -33.53
C SER A 67 36.30 5.25 -32.77
N LEU A 68 37.39 5.87 -32.28
CA LEU A 68 38.39 5.20 -31.44
C LEU A 68 37.84 4.92 -30.03
N ALA A 69 37.18 5.90 -29.41
CA ALA A 69 36.51 5.74 -28.12
C ALA A 69 35.35 4.72 -28.19
N ALA A 70 34.64 4.65 -29.32
CA ALA A 70 33.61 3.61 -29.55
C ALA A 70 34.19 2.19 -29.72
N CYS A 71 35.51 2.04 -29.91
CA CYS A 71 36.19 0.75 -30.01
C CYS A 71 36.79 0.25 -28.67
N GLU A 72 36.85 1.09 -27.63
CA GLU A 72 37.41 0.72 -26.33
C GLU A 72 36.28 0.54 -25.31
N GLY A 73 35.97 -0.70 -24.97
CA GLY A 73 35.03 -1.01 -23.89
C GLY A 73 35.67 -0.73 -22.53
N PRO A 74 34.92 -0.21 -21.53
CA PRO A 74 35.47 0.08 -20.21
C PRO A 74 35.96 -1.18 -19.52
N VAL A 75 37.01 -1.05 -18.71
CA VAL A 75 37.53 -2.16 -17.90
C VAL A 75 36.58 -2.42 -16.73
N ILE A 76 35.73 -3.43 -16.85
CA ILE A 76 34.85 -3.89 -15.78
C ILE A 76 35.63 -4.83 -14.84
N LYS A 77 35.78 -4.43 -13.56
CA LYS A 77 36.46 -5.22 -12.53
C LYS A 77 35.46 -6.15 -11.82
N SER A 78 35.87 -7.39 -11.57
CA SER A 78 35.14 -8.33 -10.69
C SER A 78 35.88 -8.46 -9.37
N ILE A 79 35.26 -8.02 -8.26
CA ILE A 79 35.86 -8.07 -6.93
C ILE A 79 35.21 -9.22 -6.13
N PRO A 80 35.93 -10.32 -5.82
CA PRO A 80 35.39 -11.39 -4.98
C PRO A 80 35.38 -10.99 -3.50
N TYR A 81 34.64 -11.73 -2.68
CA TYR A 81 34.73 -11.61 -1.24
C TYR A 81 36.15 -11.93 -0.74
N VAL A 82 36.63 -11.15 0.22
CA VAL A 82 37.87 -11.48 0.95
C VAL A 82 37.65 -12.72 1.82
N VAL A 83 36.51 -12.75 2.52
CA VAL A 83 36.01 -13.91 3.28
C VAL A 83 34.55 -14.10 2.89
N GLN A 84 34.25 -15.14 2.12
CA GLN A 84 32.91 -15.42 1.65
C GLN A 84 32.06 -16.04 2.77
N PRO A 85 30.87 -15.48 3.09
CA PRO A 85 29.93 -16.12 4.00
C PRO A 85 29.42 -17.45 3.43
N GLU A 86 29.25 -18.47 4.28
CA GLU A 86 28.79 -19.81 3.86
C GLU A 86 27.40 -19.78 3.21
N GLU A 87 26.52 -18.90 3.68
CA GLU A 87 25.14 -18.75 3.20
C GLU A 87 25.01 -17.97 1.89
N ILE A 88 26.09 -17.32 1.40
CA ILE A 88 26.04 -16.48 0.20
C ILE A 88 26.76 -17.16 -0.95
N VAL A 89 26.00 -17.44 -2.01
CA VAL A 89 26.54 -17.90 -3.30
C VAL A 89 26.31 -16.81 -4.34
N PRO A 90 27.36 -16.18 -4.90
CA PRO A 90 27.20 -15.16 -5.94
C PRO A 90 26.37 -15.67 -7.12
N GLY A 91 25.36 -14.90 -7.53
CA GLY A 91 24.39 -15.27 -8.55
C GLY A 91 23.11 -15.91 -8.02
N VAL A 92 23.06 -16.31 -6.75
CA VAL A 92 21.90 -16.96 -6.12
C VAL A 92 21.26 -16.00 -5.13
N ALA A 93 19.94 -15.81 -5.25
CA ALA A 93 19.19 -14.98 -4.32
C ALA A 93 18.89 -15.73 -3.02
N ASN A 94 18.97 -15.02 -1.90
CA ASN A 94 18.53 -15.51 -0.58
C ASN A 94 17.21 -14.83 -0.20
N TYR A 95 16.35 -15.56 0.52
CA TYR A 95 15.06 -15.07 1.00
C TYR A 95 15.06 -15.08 2.52
N TYR A 96 14.81 -13.93 3.13
CA TYR A 96 14.73 -13.77 4.59
C TYR A 96 13.29 -13.46 5.00
N ALA A 97 12.79 -14.14 6.03
CA ALA A 97 11.44 -13.94 6.54
C ALA A 97 11.40 -12.83 7.60
N THR A 98 10.86 -11.67 7.26
CA THR A 98 10.84 -10.51 8.16
C THR A 98 9.43 -9.93 8.26
N THR A 99 9.29 -8.87 9.05
CA THR A 99 8.01 -8.19 9.24
C THR A 99 8.24 -6.70 9.15
N ILE A 100 7.42 -6.01 8.33
CA ILE A 100 7.34 -4.55 8.38
C ILE A 100 6.32 -4.15 9.45
N ALA A 101 6.70 -3.17 10.26
CA ALA A 101 5.87 -2.58 11.30
C ALA A 101 6.32 -1.12 11.54
N ASP A 102 5.83 -0.21 10.71
CA ASP A 102 6.20 1.21 10.72
C ASP A 102 5.18 2.10 11.46
N GLY A 103 4.34 1.48 12.31
CA GLY A 103 3.28 2.17 13.03
C GLY A 103 1.99 2.33 12.23
N PHE A 104 2.04 2.29 10.90
CA PHE A 104 0.88 2.36 10.03
C PHE A 104 0.65 1.05 9.28
N ASP A 105 1.62 0.61 8.47
CA ASP A 105 1.61 -0.63 7.70
C ASP A 105 2.23 -1.78 8.50
N PHE A 106 1.53 -2.92 8.51
CA PHE A 106 1.94 -4.14 9.19
C PHE A 106 1.78 -5.36 8.29
N ALA A 107 2.89 -6.02 7.93
CA ALA A 107 2.86 -7.20 7.09
C ALA A 107 4.05 -8.14 7.34
N SER A 108 3.77 -9.45 7.37
CA SER A 108 4.79 -10.49 7.36
C SER A 108 5.20 -10.79 5.92
N VAL A 109 6.48 -10.64 5.62
CA VAL A 109 7.01 -10.62 4.25
C VAL A 109 8.29 -11.45 4.11
N LEU A 110 8.60 -11.82 2.87
CA LEU A 110 9.90 -12.37 2.48
C LEU A 110 10.68 -11.31 1.72
N VAL A 111 11.96 -11.15 2.03
CA VAL A 111 12.83 -10.20 1.33
C VAL A 111 13.80 -10.96 0.46
N LYS A 112 13.70 -10.75 -0.86
CA LYS A 112 14.69 -11.23 -1.83
C LYS A 112 15.95 -10.37 -1.71
N THR A 113 17.06 -10.99 -1.37
CA THR A 113 18.37 -10.36 -1.30
C THR A 113 19.29 -10.89 -2.41
N ARG A 114 20.19 -10.03 -2.90
CA ARG A 114 21.26 -10.35 -3.83
C ARG A 114 22.59 -10.01 -3.17
N GLU A 115 23.40 -11.03 -2.89
CA GLU A 115 24.73 -10.86 -2.28
C GLU A 115 24.71 -10.00 -0.98
N GLY A 116 23.62 -10.10 -0.20
CA GLY A 116 23.40 -9.33 1.05
C GLY A 116 22.61 -8.03 0.89
N ARG A 117 22.10 -7.75 -0.31
CA ARG A 117 21.37 -6.52 -0.63
C ARG A 117 19.88 -6.77 -0.90
N PRO A 118 18.95 -6.23 -0.11
CA PRO A 118 17.51 -6.29 -0.37
C PRO A 118 17.15 -5.65 -1.71
N ILE A 119 16.42 -6.34 -2.57
CA ILE A 119 15.99 -5.80 -3.86
C ILE A 119 14.48 -5.87 -4.09
N LYS A 120 13.77 -6.74 -3.35
CA LYS A 120 12.34 -6.94 -3.55
C LYS A 120 11.66 -7.55 -2.33
N ILE A 121 10.45 -7.11 -2.06
CA ILE A 121 9.53 -7.68 -1.07
C ILE A 121 8.60 -8.69 -1.77
N GLU A 122 8.36 -9.83 -1.12
CA GLU A 122 7.42 -10.88 -1.50
C GLU A 122 6.55 -11.24 -0.29
N ASN A 123 5.40 -11.88 -0.50
CA ASN A 123 4.49 -12.26 0.58
C ASN A 123 5.03 -13.45 1.39
N ASN A 124 4.90 -13.44 2.73
CA ASN A 124 5.17 -14.63 3.55
C ASN A 124 3.90 -15.48 3.67
N THR A 125 3.85 -16.55 2.88
CA THR A 125 2.70 -17.47 2.84
C THR A 125 2.60 -18.40 4.05
N MET A 126 3.61 -18.43 4.93
CA MET A 126 3.56 -19.15 6.21
C MET A 126 2.82 -18.36 7.30
N ALA A 127 2.63 -17.05 7.11
CA ALA A 127 1.93 -16.19 8.05
C ALA A 127 0.42 -16.47 8.05
N SER A 128 -0.15 -16.74 9.23
CA SER A 128 -1.58 -16.98 9.41
C SER A 128 -2.41 -15.68 9.49
N THR A 129 -1.76 -14.52 9.52
CA THR A 129 -2.36 -13.18 9.48
C THR A 129 -1.38 -12.22 8.83
N ASN A 130 -1.88 -11.17 8.16
CA ASN A 130 -1.05 -10.11 7.58
C ASN A 130 0.08 -10.63 6.65
N GLY A 131 -0.09 -11.79 6.01
CA GLY A 131 0.90 -12.33 5.06
C GLY A 131 0.87 -11.67 3.67
N GLY A 132 -0.06 -10.75 3.43
CA GLY A 132 -0.19 -9.99 2.19
C GLY A 132 0.39 -8.58 2.31
N ALA A 133 1.38 -8.26 1.47
CA ALA A 133 1.96 -6.94 1.34
C ALA A 133 1.10 -6.05 0.41
N ASN A 134 0.68 -4.89 0.92
CA ASN A 134 0.02 -3.86 0.09
C ASN A 134 1.03 -3.14 -0.82
N ALA A 135 0.55 -2.15 -1.59
CA ALA A 135 1.39 -1.37 -2.52
C ALA A 135 2.55 -0.64 -1.80
N ARG A 136 2.29 -0.04 -0.63
CA ARG A 136 3.28 0.70 0.16
C ARG A 136 4.35 -0.21 0.76
N VAL A 137 3.97 -1.40 1.22
CA VAL A 137 4.91 -2.42 1.71
C VAL A 137 5.82 -2.89 0.58
N ASN A 138 5.28 -3.17 -0.62
CA ASN A 138 6.10 -3.54 -1.78
C ASN A 138 7.09 -2.44 -2.18
N ALA A 139 6.69 -1.16 -2.02
CA ALA A 139 7.54 -0.02 -2.37
C ALA A 139 8.56 0.36 -1.28
N SER A 140 8.37 -0.11 -0.05
CA SER A 140 9.17 0.29 1.11
C SER A 140 10.68 0.02 0.97
N VAL A 141 11.07 -0.95 0.13
CA VAL A 141 12.49 -1.23 -0.15
C VAL A 141 13.24 -0.03 -0.75
N LEU A 142 12.56 0.90 -1.43
CA LEU A 142 13.19 2.16 -1.88
C LEU A 142 13.57 3.07 -0.72
N GLY A 143 12.78 3.06 0.37
CA GLY A 143 13.08 3.85 1.57
C GLY A 143 14.41 3.47 2.23
N LEU A 144 14.84 2.21 2.08
CA LEU A 144 16.17 1.75 2.53
C LEU A 144 17.30 2.50 1.81
N TYR A 145 17.15 2.71 0.50
CA TYR A 145 18.18 3.28 -0.38
C TYR A 145 17.96 4.77 -0.68
N ASP A 146 17.23 5.46 0.17
CA ASP A 146 17.03 6.90 0.06
C ASP A 146 18.27 7.65 0.54
N SER A 147 18.87 8.44 -0.35
CA SER A 147 20.09 9.22 -0.08
C SER A 147 19.86 10.38 0.90
N LEU A 148 18.61 10.78 1.14
CA LEU A 148 18.25 11.83 2.10
C LEU A 148 18.08 11.30 3.53
N ARG A 149 18.43 10.03 3.78
CA ARG A 149 18.43 9.49 5.13
C ARG A 149 19.50 10.13 6.02
N MET A 150 19.19 10.26 7.31
CA MET A 150 20.14 10.71 8.33
C MET A 150 21.34 9.76 8.37
N GLN A 151 22.53 10.32 8.14
CA GLN A 151 23.79 9.56 8.03
C GLN A 151 24.40 9.18 9.38
N GLY A 152 23.97 9.88 10.44
CA GLY A 152 24.45 9.77 11.82
C GLY A 152 23.66 10.71 12.72
N PRO A 153 23.82 10.63 14.06
CA PRO A 153 23.08 11.48 14.97
C PRO A 153 23.55 12.93 14.89
N VAL A 154 22.61 13.85 15.07
CA VAL A 154 22.83 15.30 14.92
C VAL A 154 22.37 16.04 16.18
N LYS A 155 23.13 17.05 16.59
CA LYS A 155 22.78 18.03 17.62
C LYS A 155 22.75 19.42 17.00
N GLY A 156 21.58 20.06 16.99
CA GLY A 156 21.37 21.27 16.18
C GLY A 156 21.67 20.99 14.70
N ASP A 157 22.68 21.64 14.13
CA ASP A 157 23.09 21.46 12.73
C ASP A 157 24.37 20.62 12.56
N SER A 158 24.89 20.03 13.64
CA SER A 158 26.20 19.34 13.65
C SER A 158 26.08 17.87 13.99
N TYR A 159 26.77 17.01 13.24
CA TYR A 159 26.92 15.60 13.58
C TYR A 159 27.64 15.44 14.92
N VAL A 160 27.16 14.51 15.74
CA VAL A 160 27.76 14.10 17.02
C VAL A 160 28.00 12.60 17.01
N SER A 161 28.79 12.08 17.94
CA SER A 161 28.90 10.63 18.12
C SER A 161 27.70 10.09 18.89
N TRP A 162 27.35 8.81 18.69
CA TRP A 162 26.36 8.13 19.54
C TRP A 162 26.78 8.05 21.01
N GLU A 163 28.09 8.04 21.29
CA GLU A 163 28.62 8.05 22.66
C GLU A 163 28.29 9.38 23.35
N ASP A 164 28.56 10.51 22.68
CA ASP A 164 28.26 11.85 23.18
C ASP A 164 26.75 12.05 23.36
N LEU A 165 25.94 11.70 22.35
CA LEU A 165 24.48 11.80 22.43
C LEU A 165 23.96 11.00 23.62
N ASN A 166 24.38 9.74 23.77
CA ASN A 166 23.93 8.89 24.86
C ASN A 166 24.34 9.42 26.23
N ALA A 167 25.57 9.91 26.38
CA ALA A 167 26.07 10.46 27.64
C ALA A 167 25.28 11.70 28.05
N GLU A 168 25.06 12.63 27.11
CA GLU A 168 24.31 13.87 27.37
C GLU A 168 22.84 13.61 27.66
N VAL A 169 22.19 12.72 26.89
CA VAL A 169 20.80 12.33 27.13
C VAL A 169 20.65 11.64 28.48
N SER A 170 21.50 10.66 28.80
CA SER A 170 21.46 9.96 30.09
C SER A 170 21.63 10.93 31.26
N GLN A 171 22.59 11.86 31.17
CA GLN A 171 22.81 12.88 32.20
C GLN A 171 21.57 13.75 32.41
N LYS A 172 20.92 14.21 31.34
CA LYS A 172 19.71 15.03 31.40
C LYS A 172 18.52 14.24 31.96
N LEU A 173 18.34 12.98 31.54
CA LEU A 173 17.28 12.10 32.07
C LEU A 173 17.46 11.86 33.57
N THR A 174 18.68 11.60 34.03
CA THR A 174 18.97 11.46 35.47
C THR A 174 18.74 12.75 36.24
N ALA A 175 19.08 13.92 35.68
CA ALA A 175 18.80 15.21 36.32
C ALA A 175 17.31 15.52 36.42
N LEU A 176 16.51 15.07 35.45
CA LEU A 176 15.06 15.22 35.45
C LEU A 176 14.35 14.22 36.37
N SER A 177 15.00 13.09 36.68
CA SER A 177 14.52 12.12 37.66
C SER A 177 14.43 12.78 39.04
N GLY A 178 13.23 13.17 39.47
CA GLY A 178 12.99 13.86 40.75
C GLY A 178 12.89 15.39 40.67
N SER A 179 12.91 16.00 39.48
CA SER A 179 12.78 17.46 39.30
C SER A 179 11.33 17.98 39.39
N GLY A 180 10.35 17.08 39.49
CA GLY A 180 8.91 17.39 39.42
C GLY A 180 8.36 17.55 38.00
N LYS A 181 9.22 17.60 36.97
CA LYS A 181 8.83 17.56 35.55
C LYS A 181 8.72 16.13 35.03
N GLN A 182 7.91 15.91 34.01
CA GLN A 182 7.73 14.59 33.37
C GLN A 182 8.78 14.33 32.29
N ILE A 183 9.14 13.05 32.13
CA ILE A 183 9.85 12.52 30.96
C ILE A 183 8.81 11.86 30.07
N VAL A 184 8.69 12.27 28.81
CA VAL A 184 7.68 11.73 27.90
C VAL A 184 8.33 10.89 26.82
N LEU A 185 7.82 9.68 26.61
CA LEU A 185 8.02 8.91 25.39
C LEU A 185 6.80 9.11 24.50
N LEU A 186 6.98 9.69 23.32
CA LEU A 186 5.93 9.83 22.30
C LEU A 186 6.27 8.92 21.12
N THR A 187 5.53 7.83 20.97
CA THR A 187 5.85 6.80 19.97
C THR A 187 4.69 6.53 19.03
N GLN A 188 5.00 5.99 17.86
CA GLN A 188 4.02 5.25 17.07
C GLN A 188 3.50 4.03 17.84
N THR A 189 2.48 3.35 17.28
CA THR A 189 2.08 2.04 17.79
C THR A 189 3.18 1.01 17.57
N PHE A 190 3.94 0.70 18.62
CA PHE A 190 4.81 -0.46 18.69
C PHE A 190 4.02 -1.67 19.22
N ALA A 191 3.39 -2.43 18.31
CA ALA A 191 2.70 -3.67 18.63
C ALA A 191 3.69 -4.81 18.96
N SER A 192 4.63 -4.56 19.88
CA SER A 192 5.82 -5.38 20.15
C SER A 192 5.85 -5.77 21.64
N PRO A 193 5.83 -7.07 21.98
CA PRO A 193 5.93 -7.50 23.37
C PRO A 193 7.28 -7.13 23.98
N SER A 194 8.40 -7.28 23.24
CA SER A 194 9.72 -6.91 23.75
C SER A 194 9.88 -5.39 23.93
N THR A 195 9.42 -4.58 22.98
CA THR A 195 9.45 -3.10 23.15
C THR A 195 8.58 -2.65 24.32
N SER A 196 7.40 -3.24 24.50
CA SER A 196 6.51 -2.91 25.62
C SER A 196 7.15 -3.24 26.97
N LYS A 197 7.82 -4.40 27.08
CA LYS A 197 8.59 -4.80 28.28
C LYS A 197 9.72 -3.80 28.57
N LEU A 198 10.49 -3.43 27.54
CA LEU A 198 11.59 -2.47 27.68
C LEU A 198 11.12 -1.06 28.08
N ILE A 199 9.99 -0.58 27.55
CA ILE A 199 9.39 0.69 27.96
C ILE A 199 8.96 0.64 29.43
N ALA A 200 8.43 -0.50 29.90
CA ALA A 200 8.08 -0.66 31.31
C ALA A 200 9.32 -0.61 32.23
N GLU A 201 10.42 -1.25 31.84
CA GLU A 201 11.71 -1.17 32.55
C GLU A 201 12.26 0.26 32.56
N PHE A 202 12.15 0.99 31.45
CA PHE A 202 12.53 2.39 31.36
C PHE A 202 11.70 3.27 32.30
N LYS A 203 10.37 3.06 32.36
CA LYS A 203 9.50 3.75 33.33
C LYS A 203 9.92 3.46 34.76
N GLN A 204 10.22 2.21 35.08
CA GLN A 204 10.66 1.80 36.41
C GLN A 204 11.97 2.48 36.83
N LYS A 205 12.91 2.67 35.89
CA LYS A 205 14.22 3.29 36.15
C LYS A 205 14.11 4.76 36.60
N TYR A 206 13.26 5.55 35.95
CA TYR A 206 13.20 7.00 36.16
C TYR A 206 11.99 7.46 36.99
N GLY A 207 10.93 6.64 37.10
CA GLY A 207 9.79 6.86 37.99
C GLY A 207 8.79 7.96 37.57
N ASN A 208 9.21 8.95 36.77
CA ASN A 208 8.39 10.07 36.27
C ASN A 208 8.18 10.03 34.74
N VAL A 209 8.15 8.82 34.16
CA VAL A 209 8.01 8.63 32.71
C VAL A 209 6.55 8.42 32.32
N ASN A 210 6.04 9.26 31.43
CA ASN A 210 4.75 9.08 30.76
C ASN A 210 4.98 8.55 29.34
N HIS A 211 4.27 7.50 28.94
CA HIS A 211 4.33 6.97 27.57
C HIS A 211 3.01 7.25 26.88
N VAL A 212 3.09 7.98 25.77
CA VAL A 212 1.97 8.39 24.94
C VAL A 212 2.16 7.77 23.56
N ILE A 213 1.17 7.00 23.12
CA ILE A 213 1.14 6.44 21.76
C ILE A 213 0.33 7.40 20.89
N TYR A 214 0.94 7.84 19.80
CA TYR A 214 0.35 8.74 18.82
C TYR A 214 0.31 8.07 17.44
N ASP A 215 -0.91 7.87 16.93
CA ASP A 215 -1.15 7.43 15.56
C ASP A 215 -1.62 8.65 14.75
N ALA A 216 -0.97 8.93 13.62
CA ALA A 216 -1.32 10.07 12.77
C ALA A 216 -2.76 9.98 12.25
N VAL A 217 -3.21 8.76 11.93
CA VAL A 217 -4.61 8.44 11.62
C VAL A 217 -5.17 7.67 12.82
N SER A 218 -5.99 8.36 13.62
CA SER A 218 -6.50 7.82 14.87
C SER A 218 -7.60 6.78 14.67
N GLU A 219 -7.58 5.76 15.54
CA GLU A 219 -8.64 4.78 15.76
C GLU A 219 -9.10 4.78 17.22
N SER A 220 -8.86 5.88 17.95
CA SER A 220 -9.07 5.95 19.41
C SER A 220 -10.53 5.67 19.80
N ALA A 221 -11.51 6.03 18.96
CA ALA A 221 -12.92 5.74 19.24
C ALA A 221 -13.24 4.23 19.21
N ALA A 222 -12.66 3.50 18.25
CA ALA A 222 -12.79 2.05 18.16
C ALA A 222 -12.09 1.35 19.33
N LEU A 223 -10.89 1.82 19.69
CA LEU A 223 -10.11 1.33 20.83
C LEU A 223 -10.84 1.57 22.16
N ASP A 224 -11.38 2.77 22.39
CA ASP A 224 -12.14 3.13 23.59
C ASP A 224 -13.40 2.25 23.73
N ALA A 225 -14.15 2.04 22.64
CA ALA A 225 -15.36 1.21 22.65
C ALA A 225 -15.06 -0.27 22.92
N TYR A 226 -14.01 -0.81 22.28
CA TYR A 226 -13.58 -2.18 22.50
C TYR A 226 -13.04 -2.38 23.92
N GLN A 227 -12.25 -1.43 24.44
CA GLN A 227 -11.76 -1.45 25.82
C GLN A 227 -12.89 -1.40 26.83
N ALA A 228 -13.88 -0.52 26.64
CA ALA A 228 -15.03 -0.42 27.53
C ALA A 228 -15.84 -1.73 27.59
N LYS A 229 -15.85 -2.50 26.50
CA LYS A 229 -16.63 -3.74 26.40
C LYS A 229 -15.87 -4.99 26.83
N TYR A 230 -14.59 -5.10 26.49
CA TYR A 230 -13.78 -6.31 26.64
C TYR A 230 -12.58 -6.14 27.59
N ASN A 231 -12.40 -4.97 28.21
CA ASN A 231 -11.31 -4.65 29.15
C ASN A 231 -9.90 -4.76 28.57
N GLU A 232 -9.76 -4.67 27.24
CA GLU A 232 -8.47 -4.66 26.54
C GLU A 232 -8.51 -3.55 25.48
N ARG A 233 -7.48 -2.70 25.42
CA ARG A 233 -7.42 -1.64 24.39
C ARG A 233 -6.86 -2.23 23.10
N ALA A 234 -7.75 -2.63 22.21
CA ALA A 234 -7.40 -3.26 20.93
C ALA A 234 -8.55 -3.10 19.93
N LEU A 235 -8.33 -3.50 18.67
CA LEU A 235 -9.33 -3.43 17.61
C LEU A 235 -10.07 -4.76 17.45
N ALA A 236 -11.34 -4.68 17.04
CA ALA A 236 -12.17 -5.84 16.75
C ALA A 236 -11.61 -6.65 15.56
N ASN A 237 -11.55 -7.98 15.70
CA ASN A 237 -11.08 -8.86 14.63
C ASN A 237 -12.24 -9.41 13.80
N TYR A 238 -12.13 -9.28 12.48
CA TYR A 238 -13.14 -9.70 11.51
C TYR A 238 -12.58 -10.65 10.44
N ASP A 239 -13.26 -11.77 10.20
CA ASP A 239 -12.98 -12.74 9.15
C ASP A 239 -14.13 -12.80 8.15
N PHE A 240 -14.03 -11.98 7.10
CA PHE A 240 -15.08 -11.88 6.06
C PHE A 240 -15.28 -13.16 5.26
N SER A 241 -14.35 -14.13 5.29
CA SER A 241 -14.54 -15.43 4.63
C SER A 241 -15.67 -16.25 5.27
N LYS A 242 -16.06 -15.90 6.51
CA LYS A 242 -17.15 -16.53 7.27
C LYS A 242 -18.48 -15.80 7.15
N ALA A 243 -18.56 -14.72 6.36
CA ALA A 243 -19.76 -13.90 6.21
C ALA A 243 -20.48 -14.14 4.86
N GLU A 244 -21.77 -14.48 4.92
CA GLU A 244 -22.69 -14.50 3.77
C GLU A 244 -23.31 -13.11 3.51
N THR A 245 -23.48 -12.28 4.54
CA THR A 245 -23.95 -10.88 4.39
C THR A 245 -23.04 -9.94 5.17
N ILE A 246 -22.53 -8.91 4.50
CA ILE A 246 -21.68 -7.87 5.06
C ILE A 246 -22.44 -6.54 4.92
N VAL A 247 -22.69 -5.87 6.04
CA VAL A 247 -23.19 -4.49 6.06
C VAL A 247 -22.11 -3.60 6.63
N SER A 248 -21.67 -2.63 5.85
CA SER A 248 -20.61 -1.71 6.21
C SER A 248 -21.13 -0.29 6.22
N VAL A 249 -20.86 0.45 7.30
CA VAL A 249 -21.25 1.85 7.47
C VAL A 249 -19.99 2.69 7.66
N GLY A 250 -19.52 3.33 6.59
CA GLY A 250 -18.35 4.18 6.58
C GLY A 250 -17.01 3.46 6.77
N ALA A 251 -16.99 2.12 6.75
CA ALA A 251 -15.73 1.36 6.82
C ALA A 251 -15.21 1.09 5.40
N ASP A 252 -13.93 1.40 5.18
CA ASP A 252 -13.20 1.09 3.95
C ASP A 252 -12.19 -0.06 4.20
N PHE A 253 -12.72 -1.25 4.49
CA PHE A 253 -11.92 -2.42 4.90
C PHE A 253 -11.08 -3.04 3.78
N LEU A 254 -11.30 -2.69 2.51
CA LEU A 254 -10.42 -3.05 1.38
C LEU A 254 -9.27 -2.04 1.15
N SER A 255 -9.15 -1.05 2.05
CA SER A 255 -8.08 -0.06 2.06
C SER A 255 -7.39 -0.10 3.44
N ASP A 256 -7.36 1.02 4.17
CA ASP A 256 -6.55 1.18 5.39
C ASP A 256 -7.34 1.11 6.71
N TRP A 257 -8.65 0.87 6.67
CA TRP A 257 -9.48 0.78 7.89
C TRP A 257 -8.91 -0.26 8.87
N GLN A 258 -8.67 0.14 10.13
CA GLN A 258 -8.06 -0.70 11.16
C GLN A 258 -6.68 -1.28 10.79
N GLY A 259 -5.96 -0.66 9.85
CA GLY A 259 -4.66 -1.12 9.35
C GLY A 259 -4.76 -2.14 8.19
N GLY A 260 -5.95 -2.32 7.61
CA GLY A 260 -6.17 -3.15 6.42
C GLY A 260 -5.99 -4.66 6.65
N GLY A 261 -5.80 -5.41 5.56
CA GLY A 261 -5.54 -6.86 5.60
C GLY A 261 -6.78 -7.76 5.47
N PHE A 262 -7.93 -7.19 5.11
CA PHE A 262 -9.18 -7.93 4.98
C PHE A 262 -9.48 -8.44 3.57
N ASP A 263 -8.66 -8.06 2.58
CA ASP A 263 -8.90 -8.33 1.17
C ASP A 263 -9.02 -9.83 0.84
N THR A 264 -8.15 -10.68 1.40
CA THR A 264 -8.13 -12.13 1.12
C THR A 264 -9.41 -12.79 1.62
N GLY A 265 -9.83 -12.47 2.86
CA GLY A 265 -11.05 -13.01 3.46
C GLY A 265 -12.30 -12.55 2.70
N TYR A 266 -12.36 -11.27 2.34
CA TYR A 266 -13.44 -10.73 1.53
C TYR A 266 -13.51 -11.41 0.16
N SER A 267 -12.41 -11.40 -0.60
CA SER A 267 -12.34 -11.92 -1.97
C SER A 267 -12.66 -13.41 -2.06
N ALA A 268 -12.27 -14.20 -1.05
CA ALA A 268 -12.63 -15.63 -0.97
C ALA A 268 -14.15 -15.84 -0.94
N GLY A 269 -14.90 -14.96 -0.28
CA GLY A 269 -16.37 -14.98 -0.24
C GLY A 269 -17.04 -14.45 -1.51
N ARG A 270 -16.29 -13.84 -2.44
CA ARG A 270 -16.80 -13.27 -3.70
C ARG A 270 -16.76 -14.24 -4.89
N ILE A 271 -16.12 -15.40 -4.74
CA ILE A 271 -16.07 -16.40 -5.81
C ILE A 271 -17.36 -17.24 -5.78
N PRO A 272 -18.15 -17.34 -6.88
CA PRO A 272 -19.46 -18.01 -6.91
C PRO A 272 -19.37 -19.54 -6.88
N THR A 273 -18.73 -20.10 -5.87
CA THR A 273 -18.51 -21.54 -5.73
C THR A 273 -19.82 -22.23 -5.36
N LYS A 274 -20.25 -23.21 -6.18
CA LYS A 274 -21.54 -23.93 -5.99
C LYS A 274 -22.75 -22.98 -5.93
N GLY A 275 -22.68 -21.86 -6.65
CA GLY A 275 -23.77 -20.89 -6.77
C GLY A 275 -24.04 -20.03 -5.55
N LYS A 276 -23.10 -19.98 -4.58
CA LYS A 276 -23.17 -19.09 -3.41
C LYS A 276 -22.10 -18.02 -3.49
N MET A 277 -22.43 -16.82 -3.01
CA MET A 277 -21.53 -15.68 -2.92
C MET A 277 -21.97 -14.80 -1.75
N SER A 278 -21.01 -14.23 -1.01
CA SER A 278 -21.28 -13.21 0.00
C SER A 278 -21.98 -12.01 -0.63
N ARG A 279 -22.88 -11.34 0.09
CA ARG A 279 -23.52 -10.08 -0.33
C ARG A 279 -22.96 -8.92 0.48
N HIS A 280 -22.58 -7.83 -0.18
CA HIS A 280 -22.02 -6.65 0.46
C HIS A 280 -22.87 -5.41 0.23
N ILE A 281 -23.31 -4.77 1.32
CA ILE A 281 -24.05 -3.49 1.34
C ILE A 281 -23.17 -2.43 2.00
N GLN A 282 -22.81 -1.40 1.24
CA GLN A 282 -22.00 -0.28 1.69
C GLN A 282 -22.85 0.98 1.86
N PHE A 283 -22.79 1.59 3.03
CA PHE A 283 -23.27 2.93 3.33
C PHE A 283 -22.06 3.84 3.53
N GLU A 284 -21.83 4.82 2.65
CA GLU A 284 -20.65 5.68 2.74
C GLU A 284 -20.85 7.04 2.07
N SER A 285 -19.95 7.99 2.37
CA SER A 285 -19.95 9.33 1.79
C SER A 285 -19.00 9.44 0.60
N ASN A 286 -17.72 9.14 0.82
CA ASN A 286 -16.72 9.05 -0.25
C ASN A 286 -16.97 7.79 -1.09
N MET A 287 -16.62 7.81 -2.37
CA MET A 287 -16.46 6.57 -3.13
C MET A 287 -15.15 5.92 -2.69
N SER A 288 -15.22 4.71 -2.11
CA SER A 288 -14.07 3.96 -1.64
C SER A 288 -13.81 2.69 -2.47
N LEU A 289 -12.67 2.01 -2.27
CA LEU A 289 -12.45 0.68 -2.86
C LEU A 289 -13.49 -0.32 -2.37
N THR A 290 -13.85 -0.23 -1.10
CA THR A 290 -14.88 -1.07 -0.48
C THR A 290 -16.25 -0.86 -1.12
N GLY A 291 -16.65 0.39 -1.34
CA GLY A 291 -17.90 0.72 -2.04
C GLY A 291 -17.90 0.34 -3.52
N ALA A 292 -16.77 0.53 -4.23
CA ALA A 292 -16.61 0.12 -5.62
C ALA A 292 -16.80 -1.39 -5.83
N ASN A 293 -16.48 -2.21 -4.81
CA ASN A 293 -16.66 -3.65 -4.83
C ASN A 293 -17.99 -4.15 -4.22
N ALA A 294 -18.82 -3.25 -3.67
CA ALA A 294 -20.11 -3.60 -3.08
C ALA A 294 -21.15 -4.05 -4.13
N ASP A 295 -22.11 -4.87 -3.70
CA ASP A 295 -23.27 -5.23 -4.53
C ASP A 295 -24.32 -4.11 -4.50
N LYS A 296 -24.47 -3.47 -3.34
CA LYS A 296 -25.31 -2.29 -3.15
C LYS A 296 -24.51 -1.21 -2.44
N ARG A 297 -24.43 -0.03 -3.04
CA ARG A 297 -23.82 1.16 -2.44
C ARG A 297 -24.87 2.25 -2.27
N VAL A 298 -24.92 2.85 -1.08
CA VAL A 298 -25.83 3.94 -0.73
C VAL A 298 -24.99 5.17 -0.37
N PRO A 299 -24.97 6.21 -1.22
CA PRO A 299 -24.32 7.47 -0.92
C PRO A 299 -25.14 8.27 0.11
N LEU A 300 -24.52 8.67 1.21
CA LEU A 300 -25.13 9.52 2.25
C LEU A 300 -24.06 10.30 3.00
N LYS A 301 -24.42 11.44 3.62
CA LYS A 301 -23.49 12.27 4.40
C LYS A 301 -22.98 11.55 5.66
N PRO A 302 -21.80 11.90 6.19
CA PRO A 302 -21.29 11.30 7.43
C PRO A 302 -22.28 11.40 8.62
N SER A 303 -22.95 12.55 8.79
CA SER A 303 -24.00 12.73 9.79
C SER A 303 -25.18 11.78 9.62
N GLN A 304 -25.60 11.54 8.37
CA GLN A 304 -26.67 10.59 8.03
C GLN A 304 -26.26 9.14 8.27
N GLN A 305 -24.97 8.79 8.15
CA GLN A 305 -24.48 7.45 8.48
C GLN A 305 -24.71 7.09 9.96
N LYS A 306 -24.53 8.05 10.88
CA LYS A 306 -24.82 7.86 12.31
C LYS A 306 -26.29 7.50 12.55
N LEU A 307 -27.20 8.23 11.90
CA LEU A 307 -28.64 7.96 11.97
C LEU A 307 -29.00 6.61 11.34
N ALA A 308 -28.41 6.27 10.19
CA ALA A 308 -28.64 5.01 9.50
C ALA A 308 -28.20 3.82 10.37
N LEU A 309 -27.05 3.92 11.05
CA LEU A 309 -26.57 2.92 11.98
C LEU A 309 -27.47 2.78 13.22
N ALA A 310 -27.95 3.89 13.78
CA ALA A 310 -28.91 3.87 14.89
C ALA A 310 -30.22 3.16 14.50
N LYS A 311 -30.72 3.44 13.30
CA LYS A 311 -31.91 2.79 12.76
C LYS A 311 -31.68 1.30 12.51
N LEU A 312 -30.54 0.94 11.90
CA LEU A 312 -30.12 -0.45 11.69
C LEU A 312 -30.11 -1.25 12.99
N TYR A 313 -29.53 -0.68 14.06
CA TYR A 313 -29.52 -1.29 15.39
C TYR A 313 -30.94 -1.62 15.88
N SER A 314 -31.87 -0.66 15.81
CA SER A 314 -33.25 -0.85 16.27
C SER A 314 -33.99 -1.96 15.51
N GLU A 315 -33.66 -2.17 14.24
CA GLU A 315 -34.33 -3.17 13.39
C GLU A 315 -33.72 -4.57 13.49
N VAL A 316 -32.45 -4.67 13.88
CA VAL A 316 -31.75 -5.95 14.07
C VAL A 316 -31.88 -6.43 15.51
N VAL A 317 -31.51 -5.60 16.48
CA VAL A 317 -31.47 -5.97 17.91
C VAL A 317 -32.82 -5.74 18.60
N GLY A 318 -33.57 -4.74 18.14
CA GLY A 318 -34.85 -4.32 18.71
C GLY A 318 -34.78 -2.98 19.46
N GLY A 319 -35.94 -2.43 19.77
CA GLY A 319 -36.10 -1.10 20.38
C GLY A 319 -36.84 -0.13 19.46
N SER A 320 -37.29 1.00 20.01
CA SER A 320 -37.90 2.09 19.24
C SER A 320 -36.92 3.25 19.15
N ILE A 321 -36.37 3.48 17.96
CA ILE A 321 -35.49 4.60 17.62
C ILE A 321 -36.09 5.30 16.40
N SER A 322 -36.43 6.57 16.57
CA SER A 322 -36.87 7.44 15.48
C SER A 322 -35.66 8.19 14.94
N VAL A 323 -35.51 8.22 13.62
CA VAL A 323 -34.49 9.00 12.92
C VAL A 323 -35.15 9.77 11.79
N ASP A 324 -34.58 10.91 11.44
CA ASP A 324 -35.00 11.71 10.29
C ASP A 324 -34.02 11.47 9.13
N LEU A 325 -34.43 10.61 8.20
CA LEU A 325 -33.64 10.24 7.02
C LEU A 325 -34.54 10.19 5.78
N PRO A 326 -33.99 10.51 4.58
CA PRO A 326 -34.71 10.31 3.32
C PRO A 326 -35.27 8.88 3.18
N GLU A 327 -36.46 8.77 2.57
CA GLU A 327 -37.20 7.51 2.43
C GLU A 327 -36.37 6.40 1.76
N HIS A 328 -35.59 6.73 0.72
CA HIS A 328 -34.74 5.76 0.03
C HIS A 328 -33.59 5.21 0.91
N ILE A 329 -33.07 6.01 1.86
CA ILE A 329 -32.07 5.55 2.83
C ILE A 329 -32.74 4.65 3.87
N LEU A 330 -33.94 5.01 4.34
CA LEU A 330 -34.71 4.17 5.27
C LEU A 330 -35.07 2.81 4.67
N ASP A 331 -35.47 2.76 3.40
CA ASP A 331 -35.71 1.52 2.67
C ASP A 331 -34.44 0.66 2.59
N ALA A 332 -33.30 1.26 2.21
CA ALA A 332 -32.03 0.56 2.13
C ALA A 332 -31.57 0.00 3.48
N VAL A 333 -31.73 0.76 4.56
CA VAL A 333 -31.43 0.30 5.93
C VAL A 333 -32.36 -0.86 6.32
N SER A 334 -33.65 -0.77 5.98
CA SER A 334 -34.63 -1.80 6.31
C SER A 334 -34.36 -3.12 5.58
N LYS A 335 -33.98 -3.04 4.31
CA LYS A 335 -33.55 -4.19 3.51
C LYS A 335 -32.25 -4.78 4.05
N ALA A 336 -31.27 -3.95 4.41
CA ALA A 336 -30.03 -4.41 5.05
C ALA A 336 -30.30 -5.15 6.36
N ALA A 337 -31.14 -4.58 7.24
CA ALA A 337 -31.55 -5.21 8.50
C ALA A 337 -32.22 -6.57 8.28
N THR A 338 -33.10 -6.67 7.27
CA THR A 338 -33.77 -7.92 6.90
C THR A 338 -32.78 -8.99 6.49
N GLN A 339 -31.79 -8.65 5.66
CA GLN A 339 -30.79 -9.60 5.19
C GLN A 339 -29.80 -10.03 6.28
N LEU A 340 -29.44 -9.12 7.18
CA LEU A 340 -28.67 -9.46 8.38
C LEU A 340 -29.41 -10.51 9.22
N LYS A 341 -30.71 -10.29 9.48
CA LYS A 341 -31.56 -11.23 10.21
C LYS A 341 -31.69 -12.58 9.49
N ASN A 342 -31.85 -12.57 8.17
CA ASN A 342 -31.94 -13.79 7.36
C ASN A 342 -30.64 -14.61 7.39
N SER A 343 -29.49 -13.94 7.43
CA SER A 343 -28.17 -14.59 7.47
C SER A 343 -27.74 -15.02 8.87
N GLY A 344 -28.36 -14.47 9.92
CA GLY A 344 -28.10 -14.82 11.32
C GLY A 344 -26.61 -14.77 11.68
N ASN A 345 -26.05 -15.88 12.14
CA ASN A 345 -24.64 -15.96 12.54
C ASN A 345 -23.62 -15.90 11.40
N LYS A 346 -24.07 -15.81 10.15
CA LYS A 346 -23.23 -15.57 8.97
C LYS A 346 -23.33 -14.14 8.47
N ALA A 347 -23.99 -13.25 9.20
CA ALA A 347 -23.95 -11.82 8.94
C ALA A 347 -22.88 -11.13 9.78
N VAL A 348 -22.36 -10.01 9.28
CA VAL A 348 -21.47 -9.13 10.03
C VAL A 348 -21.79 -7.68 9.72
N VAL A 349 -21.69 -6.83 10.74
CA VAL A 349 -21.76 -5.37 10.60
C VAL A 349 -20.41 -4.77 10.98
N VAL A 350 -19.93 -3.80 10.19
CA VAL A 350 -18.69 -3.06 10.47
C VAL A 350 -18.94 -1.56 10.33
N THR A 351 -18.16 -0.75 11.04
CA THR A 351 -18.25 0.72 10.95
C THR A 351 -16.89 1.40 11.02
N GLY A 352 -16.70 2.42 10.17
CA GLY A 352 -15.55 3.31 10.17
C GLY A 352 -15.84 4.67 10.79
N ILE A 353 -17.02 4.85 11.41
CA ILE A 353 -17.38 6.09 12.10
C ILE A 353 -16.52 6.21 13.37
N GLN A 354 -15.73 7.29 13.47
CA GLN A 354 -14.92 7.62 14.65
C GLN A 354 -15.78 8.21 15.79
N ASP A 355 -16.70 7.41 16.30
CA ASP A 355 -17.60 7.73 17.42
C ASP A 355 -17.76 6.49 18.31
N VAL A 356 -17.45 6.63 19.61
CA VAL A 356 -17.50 5.51 20.57
C VAL A 356 -18.89 4.86 20.60
N ASN A 357 -19.97 5.64 20.39
CA ASN A 357 -21.33 5.10 20.36
C ASN A 357 -21.57 4.25 19.10
N ALA A 358 -21.05 4.67 17.95
CA ALA A 358 -21.16 3.92 16.69
C ALA A 358 -20.44 2.57 16.79
N GLN A 359 -19.22 2.60 17.34
CA GLN A 359 -18.42 1.40 17.56
C GLN A 359 -19.11 0.45 18.56
N THR A 360 -19.63 0.98 19.67
CA THR A 360 -20.39 0.20 20.67
C THR A 360 -21.61 -0.49 20.06
N VAL A 361 -22.38 0.23 19.24
CA VAL A 361 -23.56 -0.29 18.54
C VAL A 361 -23.19 -1.47 17.64
N VAL A 362 -22.11 -1.36 16.85
CA VAL A 362 -21.67 -2.44 15.97
C VAL A 362 -21.17 -3.66 16.74
N LEU A 363 -20.43 -3.46 17.84
CA LEU A 363 -20.02 -4.56 18.71
C LEU A 363 -21.23 -5.30 19.28
N GLU A 364 -22.31 -4.61 19.63
CA GLU A 364 -23.54 -5.24 20.11
C GLU A 364 -24.36 -5.94 19.02
N ILE A 365 -24.45 -5.37 17.82
CA ILE A 365 -25.12 -6.03 16.70
C ILE A 365 -24.44 -7.37 16.39
N ASN A 366 -23.10 -7.38 16.32
CA ASN A 366 -22.36 -8.60 16.01
C ASN A 366 -22.49 -9.68 17.09
N GLU A 367 -22.53 -9.30 18.38
CA GLU A 367 -22.84 -10.23 19.47
C GLU A 367 -24.27 -10.76 19.41
N TYR A 368 -25.26 -9.89 19.13
CA TYR A 368 -26.66 -10.28 18.97
C TYR A 368 -26.84 -11.30 17.84
N LEU A 369 -26.20 -11.06 16.70
CA LEU A 369 -26.18 -11.98 15.56
C LEU A 369 -25.38 -13.26 15.85
N LYS A 370 -24.52 -13.26 16.88
CA LYS A 370 -23.51 -14.29 17.14
C LYS A 370 -22.64 -14.53 15.92
N SER A 371 -22.20 -13.44 15.28
CA SER A 371 -21.48 -13.48 14.01
C SER A 371 -20.24 -14.36 14.09
N LYS A 372 -20.11 -15.34 13.18
CA LYS A 372 -18.91 -16.16 13.04
C LYS A 372 -17.72 -15.40 12.45
N ALA A 373 -18.00 -14.28 11.80
CA ALA A 373 -16.97 -13.41 11.26
C ALA A 373 -16.36 -12.51 12.32
N PHE A 374 -17.02 -12.28 13.47
CA PHE A 374 -16.49 -11.45 14.55
C PHE A 374 -15.82 -12.30 15.64
N ASP A 375 -14.55 -12.03 15.94
CA ASP A 375 -13.79 -12.72 17.00
C ASP A 375 -13.31 -11.72 18.07
N ALA A 376 -13.97 -11.76 19.23
CA ALA A 376 -13.59 -10.95 20.38
C ALA A 376 -12.41 -11.54 21.19
N SER A 377 -12.00 -12.79 20.94
CA SER A 377 -10.93 -13.45 21.70
C SER A 377 -9.54 -13.20 21.15
N THR A 378 -9.44 -12.84 19.87
CA THR A 378 -8.17 -12.56 19.18
C THR A 378 -8.12 -11.14 18.59
N PRO A 379 -8.23 -10.08 19.41
CA PRO A 379 -8.25 -8.72 18.91
C PRO A 379 -6.96 -8.33 18.18
N ILE A 380 -7.09 -7.37 17.27
CA ILE A 380 -6.00 -6.79 16.48
C ILE A 380 -5.26 -5.74 17.33
N LYS A 381 -3.92 -5.77 17.31
CA LYS A 381 -3.06 -4.93 18.16
C LYS A 381 -2.24 -3.88 17.39
N THR A 382 -2.47 -3.75 16.09
CA THR A 382 -1.73 -2.86 15.16
C THR A 382 -2.04 -1.37 15.32
N ARG A 383 -2.99 -0.99 16.18
CA ARG A 383 -3.28 0.39 16.59
C ARG A 383 -3.50 0.45 18.09
N GLN A 384 -2.88 1.42 18.75
CA GLN A 384 -2.95 1.58 20.22
C GLN A 384 -2.96 3.05 20.66
N GLY A 385 -3.03 4.01 19.72
CA GLY A 385 -3.06 5.44 19.99
C GLY A 385 -4.17 5.89 20.95
N ASN A 386 -3.96 7.05 21.58
CA ASN A 386 -4.92 7.65 22.51
C ASN A 386 -4.94 9.17 22.39
N ASP A 387 -5.97 9.70 21.71
CA ASP A 387 -6.09 11.13 21.39
C ASP A 387 -6.17 12.00 22.64
N LYS A 388 -6.84 11.52 23.70
CA LYS A 388 -6.94 12.24 24.98
C LYS A 388 -5.56 12.43 25.61
N LYS A 389 -4.74 11.37 25.63
CA LYS A 389 -3.36 11.46 26.15
C LYS A 389 -2.48 12.37 25.30
N VAL A 390 -2.66 12.40 23.98
CA VAL A 390 -1.92 13.33 23.09
C VAL A 390 -2.31 14.77 23.37
N ASN A 391 -3.61 15.07 23.49
CA ASN A 391 -4.08 16.42 23.85
C ASN A 391 -3.58 16.86 25.23
N THR A 392 -3.62 15.98 26.23
CA THR A 392 -3.04 16.25 27.55
C THR A 392 -1.54 16.52 27.47
N LEU A 393 -0.80 15.74 26.67
CA LEU A 393 0.62 15.96 26.45
C LEU A 393 0.90 17.36 25.88
N VAL A 394 0.20 17.77 24.83
CA VAL A 394 0.37 19.11 24.24
C VAL A 394 0.12 20.20 25.28
N ALA A 395 -0.96 20.08 26.06
CA ALA A 395 -1.29 21.03 27.11
C ALA A 395 -0.22 21.08 28.23
N ASP A 396 0.27 19.92 28.67
CA ASP A 396 1.28 19.82 29.72
C ASP A 396 2.67 20.31 29.26
N MET A 397 3.01 20.13 27.98
CA MET A 397 4.20 20.72 27.36
C MET A 397 4.11 22.26 27.38
N LYS A 398 2.98 22.84 26.94
CA LYS A 398 2.77 24.30 26.99
C LYS A 398 2.79 24.86 28.41
N ALA A 399 2.30 24.09 29.38
CA ALA A 399 2.34 24.46 30.79
C ALA A 399 3.73 24.30 31.44
N GLY A 400 4.75 23.84 30.71
CA GLY A 400 6.12 23.65 31.21
C GLY A 400 6.28 22.47 32.17
N LYS A 401 5.30 21.54 32.21
CA LYS A 401 5.34 20.36 33.08
C LYS A 401 6.20 19.22 32.50
N VAL A 402 6.49 19.26 31.21
CA VAL A 402 7.32 18.26 30.52
C VAL A 402 8.77 18.74 30.46
N GLY A 403 9.68 18.00 31.07
CA GLY A 403 11.11 18.31 31.10
C GLY A 403 11.88 17.66 29.94
N ALA A 404 11.50 16.44 29.56
CA ALA A 404 12.08 15.76 28.41
C ALA A 404 10.99 15.15 27.52
N ILE A 405 11.20 15.18 26.20
CA ILE A 405 10.41 14.43 25.23
C ILE A 405 11.33 13.63 24.31
N ILE A 406 11.07 12.33 24.20
CA ILE A 406 11.75 11.42 23.27
C ILE A 406 10.70 10.88 22.30
N MET A 407 10.90 11.15 21.02
CA MET A 407 9.99 10.81 19.93
C MET A 407 10.56 9.69 19.07
N SER A 408 9.75 8.71 18.69
CA SER A 408 10.16 7.63 17.77
C SER A 408 9.03 7.22 16.86
N GLY A 409 9.26 7.33 15.54
CA GLY A 409 8.27 6.97 14.52
C GLY A 409 7.10 7.94 14.37
N VAL A 410 7.25 9.19 14.83
CA VAL A 410 6.18 10.19 14.81
C VAL A 410 6.68 11.51 14.21
N ASN A 411 5.79 12.21 13.48
CA ASN A 411 6.06 13.55 12.95
C ASN A 411 4.94 14.56 13.30
N PRO A 412 4.73 14.88 14.61
CA PRO A 412 3.60 15.70 15.05
C PRO A 412 3.52 17.10 14.43
N LEU A 413 4.65 17.73 14.06
CA LEU A 413 4.62 19.06 13.41
C LEU A 413 4.06 19.04 11.99
N TYR A 414 4.01 17.85 11.36
CA TYR A 414 3.32 17.64 10.10
C TYR A 414 1.88 17.14 10.31
N THR A 415 1.68 16.21 11.23
CA THR A 415 0.44 15.42 11.33
C THR A 415 -0.57 15.92 12.39
N LEU A 416 -0.18 16.79 13.33
CA LEU A 416 -1.13 17.36 14.30
C LEU A 416 -1.88 18.57 13.71
N PRO A 417 -3.21 18.66 13.93
CA PRO A 417 -3.98 19.85 13.54
C PRO A 417 -3.54 21.11 14.30
N ASN A 418 -3.10 20.95 15.54
CA ASN A 418 -2.58 22.00 16.43
C ASN A 418 -1.04 21.97 16.50
N ALA A 419 -0.36 21.69 15.38
CA ALA A 419 1.11 21.65 15.31
C ALA A 419 1.80 22.89 15.91
N ALA A 420 1.19 24.08 15.81
CA ALA A 420 1.72 25.30 16.41
C ALA A 420 1.79 25.24 17.95
N ASP A 421 0.78 24.66 18.60
CA ASP A 421 0.76 24.46 20.04
C ASP A 421 1.80 23.42 20.47
N PHE A 422 1.97 22.36 19.68
CA PHE A 422 3.02 21.37 19.90
C PHE A 422 4.41 22.00 19.76
N ALA A 423 4.64 22.84 18.75
CA ALA A 423 5.90 23.56 18.56
C ALA A 423 6.22 24.49 19.74
N GLU A 424 5.24 25.26 20.21
CA GLU A 424 5.38 26.13 21.39
C GLU A 424 5.75 25.31 22.64
N GLY A 425 5.05 24.19 22.88
CA GLY A 425 5.35 23.30 23.98
C GLY A 425 6.72 22.61 23.86
N LEU A 426 7.12 22.22 22.65
CA LEU A 426 8.41 21.56 22.38
C LEU A 426 9.57 22.48 22.76
N ALA A 427 9.46 23.77 22.44
CA ALA A 427 10.47 24.78 22.79
C ALA A 427 10.63 25.00 24.32
N GLN A 428 9.65 24.59 25.14
CA GLN A 428 9.71 24.70 26.61
C GLN A 428 10.43 23.51 27.27
N THR A 429 10.73 22.44 26.52
CA THR A 429 11.37 21.24 27.07
C THR A 429 12.87 21.42 27.31
N ASP A 430 13.40 20.86 28.39
CA ASP A 430 14.84 20.90 28.71
C ASP A 430 15.65 19.94 27.80
N LEU A 431 14.98 18.89 27.31
CA LEU A 431 15.50 17.88 26.39
C LEU A 431 14.46 17.48 25.33
N SER A 432 14.84 17.51 24.06
CA SER A 432 14.05 16.91 22.97
C SER A 432 14.93 16.04 22.08
N VAL A 433 14.53 14.78 21.90
CA VAL A 433 15.22 13.79 21.05
C VAL A 433 14.21 13.18 20.10
N THR A 434 14.52 13.16 18.80
CA THR A 434 13.69 12.48 17.79
C THR A 434 14.47 11.38 17.09
N PHE A 435 13.95 10.16 17.10
CA PHE A 435 14.40 9.08 16.23
C PHE A 435 13.71 9.21 14.89
N SER A 436 14.44 9.63 13.86
CA SER A 436 13.92 9.74 12.49
C SER A 436 14.92 9.24 11.47
N MET A 437 14.40 8.69 10.38
CA MET A 437 15.20 8.38 9.20
C MET A 437 15.59 9.65 8.43
N LYS A 438 14.94 10.79 8.68
CA LYS A 438 15.10 12.01 7.87
C LYS A 438 15.05 13.28 8.73
N ALA A 439 15.61 14.38 8.20
CA ALA A 439 15.38 15.72 8.73
C ALA A 439 14.00 16.24 8.30
N ASP A 440 12.96 15.71 8.93
CA ASP A 440 11.55 16.05 8.76
C ASP A 440 11.10 17.27 9.62
N GLU A 441 9.81 17.61 9.54
CA GLU A 441 9.22 18.81 10.15
C GLU A 441 9.42 18.81 11.68
N THR A 442 9.24 17.68 12.35
CA THR A 442 9.47 17.55 13.79
C THR A 442 10.94 17.52 14.15
N SER A 443 11.74 16.66 13.51
CA SER A 443 13.14 16.44 13.88
C SER A 443 13.99 17.70 13.74
N THR A 444 13.72 18.53 12.72
CA THR A 444 14.39 19.83 12.53
C THR A 444 14.09 20.86 13.62
N GLN A 445 13.07 20.63 14.46
CA GLN A 445 12.74 21.48 15.61
C GLN A 445 13.18 20.89 16.95
N THR A 446 13.92 19.77 16.94
CA THR A 446 14.43 19.13 18.17
C THR A 446 15.90 19.39 18.44
N GLN A 447 16.33 19.23 19.69
CA GLN A 447 17.74 19.41 20.07
C GLN A 447 18.62 18.31 19.46
N TYR A 448 18.11 17.08 19.44
CA TYR A 448 18.82 15.90 18.93
C TYR A 448 17.98 15.16 17.89
N ILE A 449 18.59 14.88 16.75
CA ILE A 449 18.10 13.90 15.78
C ILE A 449 18.92 12.64 15.96
N ALA A 450 18.30 11.60 16.51
CA ALA A 450 18.86 10.27 16.59
C ALA A 450 18.59 9.56 15.26
N ALA A 451 19.64 9.22 14.50
CA ALA A 451 19.48 8.61 13.18
C ALA A 451 18.88 7.19 13.31
N ALA A 452 17.63 7.03 12.86
CA ALA A 452 16.91 5.77 12.97
C ALA A 452 17.25 4.81 11.80
N PRO A 453 17.39 3.50 12.07
CA PRO A 453 17.54 2.50 11.02
C PRO A 453 16.23 2.30 10.26
N HIS A 454 16.33 1.86 9.01
CA HIS A 454 15.21 1.30 8.28
C HIS A 454 14.88 -0.11 8.83
N TYR A 455 13.65 -0.59 8.69
CA TYR A 455 13.23 -1.89 9.26
C TYR A 455 14.07 -3.09 8.75
N LEU A 456 14.64 -2.98 7.55
CA LEU A 456 15.54 -3.98 6.96
C LEU A 456 16.96 -3.99 7.56
N GLU A 457 17.28 -3.03 8.43
CA GLU A 457 18.55 -2.90 9.16
C GLU A 457 18.40 -3.15 10.66
N SER A 458 17.18 -3.43 11.14
CA SER A 458 16.83 -3.54 12.55
C SER A 458 16.24 -4.90 12.93
N TRP A 459 16.42 -5.24 14.20
CA TRP A 459 15.76 -6.35 14.87
C TRP A 459 14.48 -5.87 15.54
N GLY A 460 13.46 -6.72 15.56
CA GLY A 460 12.25 -6.47 16.33
C GLY A 460 11.34 -7.67 16.39
N ASP A 461 10.24 -7.50 17.11
CA ASP A 461 9.15 -8.45 17.17
C ASP A 461 7.81 -7.72 17.16
N VAL A 462 6.77 -8.42 16.72
CA VAL A 462 5.41 -7.91 16.74
C VAL A 462 4.42 -8.98 17.17
N GLU A 463 3.34 -8.55 17.81
CA GLU A 463 2.11 -9.32 18.05
C GLU A 463 0.99 -8.62 17.28
N LEU A 464 0.72 -9.06 16.05
CA LEU A 464 -0.18 -8.37 15.12
C LEU A 464 -1.65 -8.48 15.55
N LYS A 465 -2.02 -9.69 16.00
CA LYS A 465 -3.26 -9.98 16.71
C LYS A 465 -2.93 -10.87 17.89
N LYS A 466 -3.77 -10.88 18.92
CA LYS A 466 -3.49 -11.62 20.15
C LYS A 466 -3.07 -13.08 19.88
N GLY A 467 -1.92 -13.48 20.41
CA GLY A 467 -1.33 -14.82 20.23
C GLY A 467 -0.66 -15.10 18.88
N HIS A 468 -0.57 -14.11 17.99
CA HIS A 468 0.07 -14.23 16.67
C HIS A 468 1.25 -13.30 16.57
N PHE A 469 2.44 -13.89 16.61
CA PHE A 469 3.71 -13.18 16.67
C PHE A 469 4.46 -13.28 15.36
N ALA A 470 5.29 -12.28 15.09
CA ALA A 470 6.23 -12.29 13.99
C ALA A 470 7.55 -11.62 14.39
N LEU A 471 8.64 -12.03 13.74
CA LEU A 471 9.97 -11.45 13.94
C LEU A 471 10.30 -10.50 12.79
N MET A 472 10.95 -9.39 13.13
CA MET A 472 11.58 -8.48 12.19
C MET A 472 13.09 -8.75 12.25
N GLN A 473 13.60 -9.40 11.21
CA GLN A 473 15.02 -9.66 11.04
C GLN A 473 15.65 -8.66 10.06
N PRO A 474 16.84 -8.13 10.36
CA PRO A 474 17.58 -7.33 9.41
C PRO A 474 18.08 -8.21 8.27
N THR A 475 18.09 -7.64 7.07
CA THR A 475 18.49 -8.31 5.83
C THR A 475 19.72 -7.66 5.18
N ILE A 476 20.15 -6.53 5.74
CA ILE A 476 21.39 -5.84 5.43
C ILE A 476 21.95 -5.26 6.72
N ARG A 477 23.28 -5.09 6.78
CA ARG A 477 23.91 -4.31 7.86
C ARG A 477 23.53 -2.83 7.70
N PRO A 478 23.49 -2.04 8.80
CA PRO A 478 23.21 -0.62 8.71
C PRO A 478 24.07 0.08 7.67
N LEU A 479 23.43 0.80 6.74
CA LEU A 479 24.13 1.56 5.69
C LEU A 479 24.76 2.84 6.23
N PHE A 480 24.19 3.38 7.30
CA PHE A 480 24.58 4.63 7.95
C PHE A 480 24.83 4.38 9.44
N ASP A 481 25.36 5.40 10.14
CA ASP A 481 25.61 5.35 11.58
C ASP A 481 24.30 5.50 12.38
N THR A 482 23.45 4.48 12.30
CA THR A 482 22.11 4.47 12.90
C THR A 482 22.07 3.61 14.17
N LYS A 483 21.11 3.89 15.04
CA LYS A 483 20.85 3.09 16.25
C LYS A 483 19.35 2.96 16.47
N GLN A 484 18.93 1.76 16.86
CA GLN A 484 17.52 1.50 17.17
C GLN A 484 17.11 2.30 18.42
N PHE A 485 15.86 2.74 18.44
CA PHE A 485 15.27 3.36 19.64
C PHE A 485 15.43 2.47 20.87
N GLN A 486 15.23 1.15 20.71
CA GLN A 486 15.33 0.17 21.78
C GLN A 486 16.76 -0.01 22.29
N ASP A 487 17.77 -0.01 21.41
CA ASP A 487 19.18 -0.04 21.85
C ASP A 487 19.55 1.23 22.63
N ALA A 488 18.98 2.38 22.27
CA ALA A 488 19.19 3.62 23.03
C ALA A 488 18.52 3.55 24.42
N LEU A 489 17.28 3.04 24.51
CA LEU A 489 16.62 2.82 25.80
C LEU A 489 17.39 1.87 26.71
N LEU A 490 17.88 0.74 26.18
CA LEU A 490 18.71 -0.22 26.91
C LEU A 490 19.96 0.46 27.48
N ASN A 491 20.64 1.27 26.65
CA ASN A 491 21.81 2.02 27.08
C ASN A 491 21.48 3.03 28.21
N TRP A 492 20.38 3.77 28.10
CA TRP A 492 20.00 4.79 29.09
C TRP A 492 19.56 4.19 30.43
N ILE A 493 19.03 2.96 30.46
CA ILE A 493 18.77 2.24 31.71
C ILE A 493 20.01 1.54 32.29
N GLY A 494 21.13 1.54 31.57
CA GLY A 494 22.39 0.90 31.96
C GLY A 494 22.44 -0.60 31.67
N ASN A 495 21.74 -1.05 30.63
CA ASN A 495 21.74 -2.43 30.16
C ASN A 495 22.51 -2.53 28.84
N ASP A 496 23.60 -3.31 28.84
CA ASP A 496 24.52 -3.42 27.69
C ASP A 496 24.17 -4.58 26.74
N ILE A 497 23.07 -5.31 26.98
CA ILE A 497 22.64 -6.37 26.05
C ILE A 497 22.15 -5.78 24.73
N SER A 498 22.39 -6.50 23.63
CA SER A 498 21.85 -6.08 22.33
C SER A 498 20.33 -6.25 22.31
N TYR A 499 19.61 -5.41 21.56
CA TYR A 499 18.16 -5.59 21.43
C TYR A 499 17.76 -6.94 20.80
N HIS A 500 18.59 -7.49 19.90
CA HIS A 500 18.43 -8.87 19.41
C HIS A 500 18.41 -9.90 20.55
N ASP A 501 19.38 -9.82 21.46
CA ASP A 501 19.46 -10.77 22.58
C ASP A 501 18.33 -10.52 23.59
N TYR A 502 17.89 -9.28 23.76
CA TYR A 502 16.72 -8.92 24.57
C TYR A 502 15.42 -9.55 24.02
N ILE A 503 15.19 -9.47 22.71
CA ILE A 503 14.05 -10.13 22.04
C ILE A 503 14.14 -11.63 22.26
N LYS A 504 15.32 -12.22 22.00
CA LYS A 504 15.53 -13.66 22.16
C LYS A 504 15.25 -14.13 23.58
N GLN A 505 15.70 -13.39 24.60
CA GLN A 505 15.38 -13.68 26.00
C GLN A 505 13.87 -13.62 26.25
N THR A 506 13.22 -12.52 25.85
CA THR A 506 11.78 -12.31 26.03
C THR A 506 10.94 -13.40 25.34
N TRP A 507 11.33 -13.79 24.12
CA TRP A 507 10.65 -14.86 23.38
C TRP A 507 10.79 -16.22 24.05
N ASN A 508 11.99 -16.57 24.53
CA ASN A 508 12.21 -17.84 25.22
C ASN A 508 11.49 -17.91 26.58
N GLU A 509 11.39 -16.77 27.28
CA GLU A 509 10.74 -16.69 28.59
C GLU A 509 9.21 -16.73 28.52
N SER A 510 8.61 -16.03 27.54
CA SER A 510 7.17 -15.71 27.60
C SER A 510 6.34 -16.12 26.37
N ILE A 511 6.97 -16.40 25.23
CA ILE A 511 6.24 -16.59 23.95
C ILE A 511 6.37 -18.01 23.42
N LEU A 512 7.59 -18.53 23.29
CA LEU A 512 7.88 -19.78 22.58
C LEU A 512 7.36 -21.03 23.29
N GLY A 513 7.21 -21.00 24.62
CA GLY A 513 6.74 -22.17 25.40
C GLY A 513 7.60 -23.42 25.20
N GLY A 514 8.91 -23.25 24.96
CA GLY A 514 9.85 -24.34 24.65
C GLY A 514 10.09 -24.61 23.16
N ALA A 515 9.39 -23.92 22.25
CA ALA A 515 9.68 -23.94 20.82
C ALA A 515 11.03 -23.28 20.49
N SER A 516 11.58 -23.59 19.31
CA SER A 516 12.88 -23.05 18.87
C SER A 516 12.76 -21.62 18.33
N PHE A 517 13.55 -20.70 18.89
CA PHE A 517 13.68 -19.35 18.35
C PHE A 517 14.20 -19.37 16.90
N SER A 518 15.13 -20.27 16.56
CA SER A 518 15.66 -20.39 15.20
C SER A 518 14.60 -20.81 14.19
N GLN A 519 13.64 -21.66 14.61
CA GLN A 519 12.53 -22.04 13.74
C GLN A 519 11.57 -20.85 13.53
N ALA A 520 11.23 -20.13 14.60
CA ALA A 520 10.41 -18.92 14.48
C ALA A 520 11.07 -17.83 13.63
N LEU A 521 12.41 -17.70 13.69
CA LEU A 521 13.17 -16.77 12.86
C LEU A 521 13.21 -17.20 11.39
N HIS A 522 13.37 -18.50 11.12
CA HIS A 522 13.31 -19.05 9.77
C HIS A 522 11.94 -18.84 9.13
N ASP A 523 10.87 -19.14 9.86
CA ASP A 523 9.49 -19.02 9.37
C ASP A 523 9.02 -17.56 9.36
N GLY A 524 9.66 -16.71 10.17
CA GLY A 524 9.33 -15.31 10.42
C GLY A 524 8.11 -15.09 11.31
N VAL A 525 7.36 -16.15 11.64
CA VAL A 525 6.09 -16.10 12.35
C VAL A 525 5.97 -17.20 13.41
N PHE A 526 5.14 -16.96 14.43
CA PHE A 526 4.84 -17.92 15.47
C PHE A 526 3.41 -17.73 16.01
N VAL A 527 2.65 -18.83 16.16
CA VAL A 527 1.31 -18.81 16.74
C VAL A 527 1.35 -19.52 18.09
N SER A 528 0.95 -18.83 19.15
CA SER A 528 0.94 -19.39 20.50
C SER A 528 -0.29 -20.26 20.74
N ASN A 529 -0.10 -21.43 21.36
CA ASN A 529 -1.15 -22.40 21.68
C ASN A 529 -1.88 -22.14 23.02
N GLY A 530 -1.86 -20.91 23.54
CA GLY A 530 -2.75 -20.48 24.63
C GLY A 530 -2.23 -20.60 26.07
N ASN A 531 -0.98 -21.04 26.31
CA ASN A 531 -0.35 -20.97 27.63
C ASN A 531 0.72 -19.86 27.66
N MET A 532 0.29 -18.59 27.58
CA MET A 532 1.20 -17.46 27.79
C MET A 532 1.10 -16.93 29.22
N THR A 533 2.22 -16.98 29.95
CA THR A 533 2.48 -16.12 31.10
C THR A 533 3.11 -14.83 30.60
N LEU A 534 2.30 -13.96 30.01
CA LEU A 534 2.69 -12.57 29.83
C LEU A 534 2.22 -11.81 31.07
N ALA A 535 3.15 -11.20 31.80
CA ALA A 535 2.83 -10.22 32.81
C ALA A 535 2.23 -9.00 32.11
N THR A 536 0.91 -9.01 31.89
CA THR A 536 0.17 -7.80 31.55
C THR A 536 0.26 -6.88 32.76
N SER A 537 0.97 -5.77 32.62
CA SER A 537 0.83 -4.63 33.52
C SER A 537 -0.56 -4.02 33.28
N SER A 538 -1.59 -4.65 33.85
CA SER A 538 -2.72 -3.87 34.33
C SER A 538 -2.16 -2.95 35.42
N GLU A 539 -2.31 -1.64 35.26
CA GLU A 539 -2.17 -0.70 36.38
C GLU A 539 -3.21 -1.07 37.44
N SER A 540 -2.87 -2.03 38.29
CA SER A 540 -3.50 -2.27 39.58
C SER A 540 -2.44 -1.93 40.61
N GLU A 541 -2.57 -0.76 41.23
CA GLU A 541 -1.84 -0.43 42.44
C GLU A 541 -2.25 -1.43 43.54
N THR A 542 -1.45 -2.48 43.73
CA THR A 542 -1.62 -3.39 44.85
C THR A 542 -0.93 -2.81 46.07
N ASN A 543 -1.73 -2.29 47.00
CA ASN A 543 -1.36 -2.15 48.40
C ASN A 543 -1.02 -3.54 48.96
N THR A 544 0.23 -3.71 49.40
CA THR A 544 0.65 -4.88 50.18
C THR A 544 0.05 -4.82 51.58
N THR A 545 -0.77 -5.81 51.92
CA THR A 545 -0.85 -6.30 53.29
C THR A 545 -0.63 -7.81 53.27
N SER A 546 0.45 -8.21 53.92
CA SER A 546 0.76 -9.59 54.28
C SER A 546 -0.36 -10.22 55.09
N GLU A 547 -0.67 -11.49 54.86
CA GLU A 547 -0.70 -12.50 55.94
C GLU A 547 -0.83 -13.92 55.40
N ASP A 548 -0.09 -14.81 56.05
CA ASP A 548 0.03 -16.23 55.81
C ASP A 548 -1.25 -17.02 56.13
N ASP A 549 -1.53 -18.01 55.27
CA ASP A 549 -1.82 -19.40 55.64
C ASP A 549 -3.00 -19.71 56.61
N LYS A 550 -4.14 -20.16 56.06
CA LYS A 550 -4.75 -21.51 56.30
C LYS A 550 -6.22 -21.63 55.89
N THR A 551 -6.49 -22.79 55.30
CA THR A 551 -7.77 -23.47 55.04
C THR A 551 -8.81 -23.42 56.17
N PHE A 552 -10.10 -23.11 55.89
CA PHE A 552 -11.27 -23.93 56.27
C PHE A 552 -12.60 -23.43 55.68
N VAL A 553 -13.60 -24.31 55.79
CA VAL A 553 -14.91 -24.41 55.13
C VAL A 553 -16.02 -23.62 55.84
N GLY A 554 -16.87 -22.93 55.06
CA GLY A 554 -18.34 -22.83 55.26
C GLY A 554 -18.93 -21.96 56.39
N GLY A 555 -19.81 -21.02 56.00
CA GLY A 555 -21.09 -20.75 56.69
C GLY A 555 -21.24 -19.48 57.57
N ILE A 556 -22.22 -18.65 57.18
CA ILE A 556 -23.30 -18.06 58.02
C ILE A 556 -22.97 -16.99 59.10
N ILE A 557 -23.46 -15.76 58.80
CA ILE A 557 -24.34 -14.84 59.59
C ILE A 557 -23.87 -14.17 60.90
N GLU A 558 -24.12 -12.85 60.91
CA GLU A 558 -24.46 -11.85 61.97
C GLU A 558 -23.46 -11.38 63.04
N ASP A 559 -23.47 -10.04 63.13
CA ASP A 559 -23.46 -9.17 64.31
C ASP A 559 -22.36 -9.35 65.36
N VAL A 560 -21.59 -8.27 65.58
CA VAL A 560 -21.70 -7.48 66.82
C VAL A 560 -21.21 -6.05 66.54
N ALA A 561 -22.07 -5.10 66.89
CA ALA A 561 -21.86 -3.68 66.86
C ALA A 561 -20.98 -3.15 68.01
N GLN A 562 -20.61 -1.89 67.84
CA GLN A 562 -20.24 -0.88 68.84
C GLN A 562 -18.79 -0.82 69.33
N GLY A 563 -18.18 0.29 68.94
CA GLY A 563 -17.60 1.20 69.91
C GLY A 563 -16.28 1.76 69.45
N LEU A 564 -16.29 3.01 68.96
CA LEU A 564 -15.39 4.11 69.35
C LEU A 564 -15.58 5.26 68.37
N GLY A 565 -16.12 6.38 68.88
CA GLY A 565 -16.50 7.53 68.10
C GLY A 565 -15.32 8.32 67.53
N ILE A 566 -15.49 8.75 66.28
CA ILE A 566 -14.77 9.90 65.71
C ILE A 566 -15.84 10.81 65.09
N LYS A 567 -15.83 12.07 65.53
CA LYS A 567 -16.63 13.15 64.95
C LYS A 567 -15.97 13.65 63.67
N LYS A 568 -16.80 13.78 62.65
CA LYS A 568 -16.88 14.82 61.62
C LYS A 568 -15.88 15.99 61.73
N ASP A 569 -15.11 16.12 60.66
CA ASP A 569 -14.94 17.34 59.82
C ASP A 569 -13.47 17.59 59.50
N ASP A 570 -13.04 17.03 58.36
CA ASP A 570 -12.09 17.63 57.42
C ASP A 570 -12.26 16.88 56.09
N GLU A 571 -13.00 17.50 55.17
CA GLU A 571 -13.19 17.03 53.79
C GLU A 571 -11.85 17.09 53.04
N ILE A 572 -11.27 15.91 52.77
CA ILE A 572 -10.37 15.75 51.64
C ILE A 572 -11.27 15.46 50.43
N VAL A 573 -11.31 16.41 49.49
CA VAL A 573 -11.94 16.23 48.18
C VAL A 573 -11.12 15.20 47.41
N ILE A 574 -11.58 13.96 47.41
CA ILE A 574 -11.10 12.91 46.54
C ILE A 574 -11.96 13.02 45.27
N GLU A 575 -11.39 13.53 44.19
CA GLU A 575 -11.98 13.34 42.86
C GLU A 575 -11.90 11.83 42.53
N GLU A 576 -12.99 11.12 42.81
CA GLU A 576 -13.23 9.80 42.25
C GLU A 576 -13.25 9.93 40.72
N THR A 577 -12.21 9.41 40.06
CA THR A 577 -12.25 9.17 38.62
C THR A 577 -13.22 8.01 38.40
N THR A 578 -14.51 8.35 38.32
CA THR A 578 -15.57 7.42 37.94
C THR A 578 -15.24 6.85 36.56
N THR A 579 -14.99 5.54 36.49
CA THR A 579 -15.08 4.81 35.22
C THR A 579 -16.50 5.03 34.70
N ALA A 580 -16.64 5.76 33.59
CA ALA A 580 -17.93 6.01 32.97
C ALA A 580 -18.66 4.66 32.75
N PRO A 581 -19.95 4.55 33.11
CA PRO A 581 -20.70 3.32 32.87
C PRO A 581 -20.71 3.02 31.37
N VAL A 582 -20.41 1.77 31.00
CA VAL A 582 -20.52 1.29 29.61
C VAL A 582 -21.94 1.59 29.13
N ALA A 583 -22.07 2.47 28.14
CA ALA A 583 -23.36 2.75 27.54
C ALA A 583 -23.87 1.45 26.91
N LYS A 584 -24.99 0.91 27.41
CA LYS A 584 -25.69 -0.19 26.73
C LYS A 584 -26.01 0.26 25.32
N GLY A 585 -25.93 -0.59 24.30
CA GLY A 585 -26.02 -0.17 22.89
C GLY A 585 -27.35 0.44 22.52
N GLY A 586 -28.43 0.16 23.26
CA GLY A 586 -29.69 0.93 23.15
C GLY A 586 -29.55 2.41 23.53
N GLN A 587 -28.71 2.75 24.51
CA GLN A 587 -28.36 4.14 24.84
C GLN A 587 -27.42 4.74 23.79
N ALA A 588 -26.39 4.00 23.38
CA ALA A 588 -25.47 4.43 22.33
C ALA A 588 -26.20 4.71 21.00
N ALA A 589 -27.14 3.85 20.60
CA ALA A 589 -27.94 4.05 19.39
C ALA A 589 -28.87 5.27 19.51
N ARG A 590 -29.42 5.57 20.70
CA ARG A 590 -30.17 6.82 20.91
C ARG A 590 -29.28 8.06 20.85
N ALA A 591 -28.05 7.99 21.37
CA ALA A 591 -27.08 9.07 21.25
C ALA A 591 -26.75 9.35 19.78
N LEU A 592 -26.54 8.30 18.97
CA LEU A 592 -26.36 8.43 17.52
C LEU A 592 -27.59 9.03 16.83
N ALA A 593 -28.80 8.58 17.20
CA ALA A 593 -30.05 9.11 16.66
C ALA A 593 -30.29 10.59 17.00
N SER A 594 -29.68 11.10 18.07
CA SER A 594 -29.71 12.52 18.44
C SER A 594 -28.60 13.37 17.80
N SER A 595 -27.77 12.79 16.93
CA SER A 595 -26.73 13.53 16.22
C SER A 595 -27.35 14.65 15.38
N THR A 596 -26.76 15.83 15.44
CA THR A 596 -27.20 16.95 14.60
C THR A 596 -26.89 16.67 13.13
N LEU A 597 -27.77 17.12 12.25
CA LEU A 597 -27.55 17.18 10.80
C LEU A 597 -27.07 18.59 10.47
N PRO A 598 -25.77 18.81 10.20
CA PRO A 598 -25.25 20.12 9.90
C PRO A 598 -25.85 20.71 8.62
N GLU A 599 -26.12 22.02 8.62
CA GLU A 599 -26.40 22.75 7.39
C GLU A 599 -25.08 23.02 6.65
N GLY A 600 -24.97 22.59 5.40
CA GLY A 600 -23.76 22.78 4.57
C GLY A 600 -23.04 21.49 4.18
N PHE A 601 -21.74 21.63 3.85
CA PHE A 601 -20.88 20.53 3.43
C PHE A 601 -20.22 19.84 4.62
N GLU A 602 -20.03 18.53 4.49
CA GLU A 602 -19.24 17.71 5.41
C GLU A 602 -17.99 17.16 4.70
N LEU A 603 -16.81 17.43 5.25
CA LEU A 603 -15.53 16.93 4.76
C LEU A 603 -15.21 15.59 5.43
N THR A 604 -14.81 14.59 4.64
CA THR A 604 -14.22 13.34 5.11
C THR A 604 -12.74 13.27 4.72
N LEU A 605 -11.87 13.28 5.73
CA LEU A 605 -10.44 13.06 5.56
C LEU A 605 -10.13 11.57 5.49
N TYR A 606 -9.28 11.16 4.54
CA TYR A 606 -9.00 9.75 4.27
C TYR A 606 -7.54 9.52 3.87
N THR A 607 -7.07 8.27 3.84
CA THR A 607 -5.75 7.89 3.29
C THR A 607 -5.90 7.26 1.91
N LYS A 608 -4.85 7.33 1.09
CA LYS A 608 -4.81 6.64 -0.21
C LYS A 608 -4.07 5.32 -0.09
N VAL A 609 -4.45 4.36 -0.92
CA VAL A 609 -3.71 3.10 -1.08
C VAL A 609 -2.24 3.34 -1.46
N GLY A 610 -1.97 4.36 -2.28
CA GLY A 610 -0.61 4.78 -2.64
C GLY A 610 0.11 5.62 -1.60
N MET A 611 -0.62 6.31 -0.72
CA MET A 611 -0.04 7.24 0.26
C MET A 611 -0.86 7.19 1.56
N GLY A 612 -0.25 6.59 2.59
CA GLY A 612 -0.84 6.47 3.93
C GLY A 612 -0.74 7.78 4.71
N ASP A 613 0.03 7.76 5.80
CA ASP A 613 0.21 8.89 6.72
C ASP A 613 1.28 9.91 6.29
N GLY A 614 1.98 9.68 5.16
CA GLY A 614 3.02 10.57 4.64
C GLY A 614 4.46 10.15 4.97
N GLN A 615 4.68 9.03 5.67
CA GLN A 615 6.02 8.47 5.89
C GLN A 615 6.76 8.17 4.56
N GLN A 616 6.02 7.72 3.54
CA GLN A 616 6.56 7.38 2.22
C GLN A 616 6.38 8.50 1.17
N ALA A 617 6.24 9.76 1.58
CA ALA A 617 6.07 10.88 0.64
C ALA A 617 7.24 11.06 -0.34
N ASN A 618 8.46 10.67 0.02
CA ASN A 618 9.63 10.71 -0.87
C ASN A 618 9.81 9.41 -1.70
N ASN A 619 8.82 8.50 -1.71
CA ASN A 619 8.90 7.25 -2.45
C ASN A 619 8.36 7.45 -3.89
N PRO A 620 9.23 7.49 -4.92
CA PRO A 620 8.82 7.80 -6.29
C PRO A 620 7.86 6.76 -6.89
N TRP A 621 7.97 5.47 -6.51
CA TRP A 621 7.05 4.45 -7.01
C TRP A 621 5.62 4.69 -6.54
N LEU A 622 5.44 5.22 -5.33
CA LEU A 622 4.13 5.51 -4.75
C LEU A 622 3.56 6.85 -5.22
N GLN A 623 4.41 7.84 -5.49
CA GLN A 623 3.98 9.10 -6.09
C GLN A 623 3.45 8.90 -7.52
N GLU A 624 4.13 8.07 -8.31
CA GLU A 624 3.69 7.77 -9.68
C GLU A 624 2.52 6.77 -9.74
N PHE A 625 2.36 5.94 -8.71
CA PHE A 625 1.27 4.97 -8.64
C PHE A 625 -0.10 5.65 -8.70
N PRO A 626 -0.93 5.37 -9.73
CA PRO A 626 -2.20 6.06 -9.91
C PRO A 626 -3.23 5.58 -8.90
N ASP A 627 -3.93 6.53 -8.26
CA ASP A 627 -5.05 6.27 -7.36
C ASP A 627 -6.07 5.30 -8.00
N PRO A 628 -6.54 4.25 -7.31
CA PRO A 628 -7.40 3.23 -7.92
C PRO A 628 -8.71 3.77 -8.51
N LEU A 629 -9.26 4.87 -7.98
CA LEU A 629 -10.55 5.40 -8.38
C LEU A 629 -10.40 6.57 -9.36
N THR A 630 -9.64 7.60 -8.99
CA THR A 630 -9.49 8.80 -9.85
C THR A 630 -8.48 8.58 -10.97
N ARG A 631 -7.61 7.57 -10.83
CA ARG A 631 -6.50 7.25 -11.76
C ARG A 631 -5.48 8.38 -11.89
N THR A 632 -5.45 9.29 -10.92
CA THR A 632 -4.50 10.41 -10.82
C THR A 632 -3.29 10.02 -9.97
N SER A 633 -2.12 10.53 -10.35
CA SER A 633 -0.83 10.35 -9.67
C SER A 633 -0.24 11.70 -9.26
N TRP A 634 0.79 11.68 -8.40
CA TRP A 634 1.59 12.84 -7.97
C TRP A 634 0.84 13.95 -7.22
N ASP A 635 -0.40 13.73 -6.75
CA ASP A 635 -1.17 14.73 -5.99
C ASP A 635 -2.23 14.13 -5.08
N ASN A 636 -2.65 14.93 -4.09
CA ASN A 636 -3.98 14.85 -3.50
C ASN A 636 -4.92 15.94 -4.05
N TYR A 637 -6.21 15.77 -3.79
CA TYR A 637 -7.27 16.59 -4.35
C TYR A 637 -8.51 16.53 -3.46
N LEU A 638 -9.34 17.56 -3.55
CA LEU A 638 -10.68 17.60 -2.98
C LEU A 638 -11.66 16.88 -3.90
N THR A 639 -12.22 15.75 -3.46
CA THR A 639 -13.28 15.04 -4.19
C THR A 639 -14.62 15.73 -3.97
N VAL A 640 -15.33 16.03 -5.05
CA VAL A 640 -16.63 16.70 -5.03
C VAL A 640 -17.60 15.96 -5.94
N SER A 641 -18.88 15.88 -5.57
CA SER A 641 -19.91 15.30 -6.44
C SER A 641 -20.13 16.19 -7.67
N ILE A 642 -20.60 15.60 -8.77
CA ILE A 642 -20.91 16.38 -9.98
C ILE A 642 -21.95 17.48 -9.71
N THR A 643 -23.01 17.16 -8.95
CA THR A 643 -24.08 18.11 -8.60
C THR A 643 -23.55 19.28 -7.77
N ASP A 644 -22.68 19.00 -6.80
CA ASP A 644 -22.11 20.05 -5.93
C ASP A 644 -21.07 20.88 -6.69
N ALA A 645 -20.29 20.27 -7.58
CA ALA A 645 -19.34 20.96 -8.44
C ALA A 645 -20.05 21.96 -9.36
N GLU A 646 -21.15 21.56 -9.99
CA GLU A 646 -21.99 22.45 -10.80
C GLU A 646 -22.55 23.62 -9.98
N ALA A 647 -23.06 23.35 -8.78
CA ALA A 647 -23.59 24.38 -7.89
C ALA A 647 -22.52 25.39 -7.43
N LEU A 648 -21.26 24.95 -7.30
CA LEU A 648 -20.12 25.78 -6.90
C LEU A 648 -19.38 26.41 -8.10
N GLY A 649 -19.73 26.06 -9.33
CA GLY A 649 -19.03 26.51 -10.55
C GLY A 649 -17.62 25.90 -10.72
N LEU A 650 -17.39 24.72 -10.14
CA LEU A 650 -16.15 23.94 -10.25
C LEU A 650 -16.22 23.01 -11.46
N ARG A 651 -15.11 22.83 -12.17
CA ARG A 651 -15.06 21.99 -13.38
C ARG A 651 -13.77 21.19 -13.51
N ASN A 652 -13.85 20.09 -14.25
CA ASN A 652 -12.69 19.38 -14.77
C ASN A 652 -12.78 19.34 -16.31
N ASP A 653 -11.71 19.77 -16.99
CA ASP A 653 -11.69 19.94 -18.44
C ASP A 653 -10.53 19.16 -19.05
N HIS A 654 -10.76 18.51 -20.19
CA HIS A 654 -9.69 17.94 -20.99
C HIS A 654 -8.96 19.03 -21.79
N SER A 655 -7.65 18.97 -21.78
CA SER A 655 -6.77 19.87 -22.52
C SER A 655 -6.32 19.25 -23.85
N ALA A 656 -5.92 20.09 -24.80
CA ALA A 656 -5.58 19.67 -26.16
C ALA A 656 -4.34 18.76 -26.25
N ASP A 657 -3.48 18.79 -25.24
CA ASP A 657 -2.32 17.90 -25.12
C ASP A 657 -2.65 16.54 -24.48
N GLY A 658 -3.93 16.30 -24.18
CA GLY A 658 -4.43 15.06 -23.61
C GLY A 658 -4.38 14.99 -22.09
N GLY A 659 -4.10 16.09 -21.36
CA GLY A 659 -4.19 16.06 -19.89
C GLY A 659 -5.55 16.50 -19.33
N LEU A 660 -5.72 16.31 -18.02
CA LEU A 660 -6.90 16.74 -17.26
C LEU A 660 -6.55 17.99 -16.45
N ASN A 661 -7.36 19.04 -16.58
CA ASN A 661 -7.29 20.23 -15.74
C ASN A 661 -8.47 20.26 -14.77
N GLY A 662 -8.31 20.85 -13.59
CA GLY A 662 -9.43 21.04 -12.67
C GLY A 662 -9.38 22.35 -11.90
N SER A 663 -10.54 22.83 -11.46
CA SER A 663 -10.65 24.05 -10.65
C SER A 663 -9.92 23.94 -9.32
N TYR A 664 -9.62 25.09 -8.72
CA TYR A 664 -9.19 25.19 -7.33
C TYR A 664 -10.37 25.54 -6.42
N ALA A 665 -10.30 25.13 -5.16
CA ALA A 665 -11.22 25.55 -4.11
C ALA A 665 -10.46 25.91 -2.82
N ASN A 666 -11.01 26.84 -2.05
CA ASN A 666 -10.58 27.11 -0.68
C ASN A 666 -11.45 26.27 0.27
N VAL A 667 -10.81 25.60 1.21
CA VAL A 667 -11.44 24.67 2.15
C VAL A 667 -11.24 25.19 3.56
N THR A 668 -12.31 25.63 4.21
CA THR A 668 -12.26 26.25 5.55
C THR A 668 -12.97 25.37 6.59
N VAL A 669 -12.24 25.01 7.66
CA VAL A 669 -12.74 24.28 8.83
C VAL A 669 -12.38 25.07 10.09
N ASN A 670 -13.38 25.45 10.89
CA ASN A 670 -13.20 26.16 12.16
C ASN A 670 -12.22 27.37 12.12
N GLY A 671 -12.25 28.14 11.03
CA GLY A 671 -11.38 29.31 10.82
C GLY A 671 -10.01 29.00 10.20
N THR A 672 -9.62 27.73 10.09
CA THR A 672 -8.43 27.30 9.36
C THR A 672 -8.78 27.10 7.88
N THR A 673 -8.05 27.75 6.98
CA THR A 673 -8.29 27.67 5.53
C THR A 673 -7.10 27.05 4.81
N LEU A 674 -7.35 25.99 4.05
CA LEU A 674 -6.45 25.53 2.99
C LEU A 674 -6.83 26.24 1.69
N GLU A 675 -5.91 27.05 1.17
CA GLU A 675 -6.10 27.79 -0.07
C GLU A 675 -5.69 26.96 -1.29
N ASN A 676 -6.38 27.19 -2.41
CA ASN A 676 -6.06 26.61 -3.72
C ASN A 676 -5.88 25.08 -3.69
N VAL A 677 -6.82 24.37 -3.07
CA VAL A 677 -6.87 22.90 -3.10
C VAL A 677 -7.37 22.44 -4.48
N PRO A 678 -6.64 21.57 -5.21
CA PRO A 678 -7.09 21.04 -6.50
C PRO A 678 -8.39 20.24 -6.36
N VAL A 679 -9.36 20.46 -7.25
CA VAL A 679 -10.66 19.78 -7.24
C VAL A 679 -10.72 18.66 -8.27
N MET A 680 -11.13 17.47 -7.82
CA MET A 680 -11.42 16.31 -8.66
C MET A 680 -12.90 15.94 -8.53
N ILE A 681 -13.64 16.00 -9.63
CA ILE A 681 -15.04 15.59 -9.67
C ILE A 681 -15.08 14.06 -9.65
N GLN A 682 -15.69 13.50 -8.60
CA GLN A 682 -15.68 12.06 -8.34
C GLN A 682 -17.12 11.53 -8.37
N PRO A 683 -17.49 10.74 -9.41
CA PRO A 683 -18.76 10.01 -9.42
C PRO A 683 -18.92 9.14 -8.17
N GLY A 684 -20.12 9.12 -7.61
CA GLY A 684 -20.43 8.42 -6.36
C GLY A 684 -20.09 9.17 -5.06
N GLN A 685 -19.43 10.34 -5.10
CA GLN A 685 -19.32 11.19 -3.91
C GLN A 685 -20.73 11.63 -3.47
N ALA A 686 -21.07 11.45 -2.20
CA ALA A 686 -22.39 11.80 -1.69
C ALA A 686 -22.64 13.32 -1.74
N LYS A 687 -23.86 13.72 -2.09
CA LYS A 687 -24.25 15.14 -2.21
C LYS A 687 -24.11 15.88 -0.88
N GLY A 688 -23.53 17.08 -0.93
CA GLY A 688 -23.19 17.88 0.23
C GLY A 688 -22.08 17.26 1.09
N SER A 689 -21.23 16.41 0.51
CA SER A 689 -20.01 15.91 1.13
C SER A 689 -18.80 16.09 0.21
N VAL A 690 -17.63 16.26 0.79
CA VAL A 690 -16.35 16.34 0.07
C VAL A 690 -15.30 15.46 0.74
N GLY A 691 -14.29 15.00 0.00
CA GLY A 691 -13.20 14.19 0.55
C GLY A 691 -11.83 14.80 0.29
N LEU A 692 -10.89 14.70 1.24
CA LEU A 692 -9.49 15.12 1.03
C LEU A 692 -8.51 14.12 1.66
N ALA A 693 -7.48 13.75 0.91
CA ALA A 693 -6.53 12.73 1.35
C ALA A 693 -5.36 13.27 2.19
N PHE A 694 -4.94 12.52 3.21
CA PHE A 694 -3.72 12.71 3.99
C PHE A 694 -2.44 12.32 3.24
N GLY A 695 -1.28 12.62 3.83
CA GLY A 695 0.03 12.10 3.42
C GLY A 695 0.79 12.93 2.36
N TYR A 696 0.25 14.09 1.97
CA TYR A 696 0.86 15.03 1.02
C TYR A 696 1.16 16.38 1.69
N GLY A 697 1.77 17.32 0.96
CA GLY A 697 2.12 18.65 1.47
C GLY A 697 3.28 18.68 2.49
N ARG A 698 4.16 17.67 2.44
CA ARG A 698 5.43 17.62 3.18
C ARG A 698 6.37 18.72 2.65
N THR A 699 7.18 19.31 3.53
CA THR A 699 8.06 20.44 3.17
C THR A 699 9.55 20.19 3.42
N THR A 700 9.90 19.27 4.32
CA THR A 700 11.29 18.99 4.74
C THR A 700 11.64 17.50 4.60
N GLY A 701 12.92 17.17 4.43
CA GLY A 701 13.38 15.77 4.33
C GLY A 701 12.95 15.05 3.04
N LEU A 702 12.73 15.78 1.95
CA LEU A 702 12.38 15.23 0.63
C LEU A 702 12.96 16.06 -0.50
N LYS A 703 13.13 15.45 -1.67
CA LYS A 703 13.54 16.15 -2.91
C LYS A 703 12.48 17.17 -3.31
N ASN A 704 12.85 18.21 -4.06
CA ASN A 704 11.91 19.27 -4.42
C ASN A 704 10.76 18.75 -5.30
N GLU A 705 11.06 17.82 -6.20
CA GLU A 705 10.12 17.14 -7.10
C GLU A 705 9.08 16.30 -6.35
N MET A 706 9.38 15.93 -5.09
CA MET A 706 8.51 15.13 -4.23
C MET A 706 7.58 15.98 -3.35
N LYS A 707 7.74 17.31 -3.34
CA LYS A 707 6.87 18.25 -2.59
C LYS A 707 5.55 18.45 -3.33
N THR A 708 4.69 17.44 -3.25
CA THR A 708 3.41 17.39 -3.96
C THR A 708 2.20 17.54 -3.05
N GLY A 709 1.08 17.98 -3.63
CA GLY A 709 -0.20 18.14 -2.94
C GLY A 709 -0.23 19.16 -1.79
N VAL A 710 -1.26 19.05 -0.97
CA VAL A 710 -1.52 19.91 0.20
C VAL A 710 -1.60 19.09 1.49
N ASN A 711 -1.22 19.69 2.63
CA ASN A 711 -1.29 19.01 3.91
C ASN A 711 -2.72 19.05 4.49
N ALA A 712 -3.44 17.93 4.43
CA ALA A 712 -4.80 17.83 4.94
C ALA A 712 -4.89 17.70 6.47
N TYR A 713 -3.80 17.38 7.17
CA TYR A 713 -3.80 17.20 8.64
C TYR A 713 -4.22 18.46 9.40
N VAL A 714 -3.96 19.65 8.85
CA VAL A 714 -4.36 20.93 9.47
C VAL A 714 -5.89 21.09 9.60
N LEU A 715 -6.66 20.33 8.82
CA LEU A 715 -8.12 20.34 8.89
C LEU A 715 -8.68 19.27 9.85
N CYS A 716 -7.85 18.34 10.35
CA CYS A 716 -8.28 17.23 11.21
C CYS A 716 -8.45 17.66 12.68
N GLN A 717 -9.32 18.63 12.92
CA GLN A 717 -9.54 19.17 14.27
C GLN A 717 -10.07 18.09 15.23
N ASP A 718 -9.56 18.08 16.46
CA ASP A 718 -9.91 17.12 17.52
C ASP A 718 -9.71 15.63 17.14
N PHE A 719 -8.78 15.33 16.23
CA PHE A 719 -8.55 13.98 15.67
C PHE A 719 -9.77 13.37 14.98
N ASN A 720 -10.77 14.19 14.66
CA ASN A 720 -11.95 13.75 13.95
C ASN A 720 -11.72 13.89 12.45
N ASN A 721 -11.83 12.77 11.72
CA ASN A 721 -11.69 12.76 10.28
C ASN A 721 -12.92 13.32 9.53
N VAL A 722 -14.01 13.61 10.24
CA VAL A 722 -15.21 14.25 9.70
C VAL A 722 -15.33 15.68 10.22
N GLN A 723 -15.44 16.64 9.32
CA GLN A 723 -15.49 18.07 9.66
C GLN A 723 -16.66 18.77 8.97
N ASN A 724 -17.30 19.72 9.65
CA ASN A 724 -18.14 20.69 8.99
C ASN A 724 -17.24 21.66 8.22
N VAL A 725 -17.54 21.88 6.94
CA VAL A 725 -16.63 22.60 6.05
C VAL A 725 -17.36 23.63 5.22
N ASN A 726 -16.69 24.76 4.99
CA ASN A 726 -17.08 25.71 3.96
C ASN A 726 -16.15 25.55 2.75
N VAL A 727 -16.72 25.38 1.56
CA VAL A 727 -15.99 25.21 0.31
C VAL A 727 -16.36 26.35 -0.62
N THR A 728 -15.36 27.10 -1.09
CA THR A 728 -15.57 28.19 -2.04
C THR A 728 -14.65 28.01 -3.24
N ALA A 729 -15.14 28.34 -4.44
CA ALA A 729 -14.31 28.29 -5.64
C ALA A 729 -13.17 29.32 -5.57
N ALA A 730 -11.98 28.91 -6.00
CA ALA A 730 -10.80 29.75 -6.10
C ALA A 730 -10.41 29.95 -7.58
N SER A 731 -9.64 31.01 -7.86
CA SER A 731 -9.24 31.34 -9.23
C SER A 731 -8.15 30.40 -9.75
N GLY A 732 -8.20 30.06 -11.03
CA GLY A 732 -7.17 29.28 -11.71
C GLY A 732 -7.58 27.83 -11.94
N MET A 733 -6.69 27.08 -12.60
CA MET A 733 -6.87 25.66 -12.87
C MET A 733 -5.58 24.92 -12.50
N HIS A 734 -5.73 23.74 -11.91
CA HIS A 734 -4.68 22.78 -11.63
C HIS A 734 -4.51 21.81 -12.80
N GLU A 735 -3.29 21.33 -13.01
CA GLU A 735 -2.97 20.32 -14.01
C GLU A 735 -2.73 18.96 -13.35
N PHE A 736 -3.59 17.99 -13.64
CA PHE A 736 -3.52 16.65 -13.07
C PHE A 736 -2.78 15.66 -13.98
N ALA A 737 -1.90 14.86 -13.38
CA ALA A 737 -1.29 13.70 -14.04
C ALA A 737 -2.20 12.46 -13.91
N SER A 738 -3.30 12.46 -14.69
CA SER A 738 -4.22 11.32 -14.77
C SER A 738 -3.83 10.34 -15.86
N VAL A 739 -3.73 9.05 -15.49
CA VAL A 739 -3.35 7.95 -16.40
C VAL A 739 -4.55 7.44 -17.20
N GLN A 740 -5.78 7.71 -16.74
CA GLN A 740 -7.01 7.32 -17.41
C GLN A 740 -7.99 8.50 -17.45
N LEU A 741 -8.33 8.94 -18.66
CA LEU A 741 -9.21 10.11 -18.88
C LEU A 741 -10.65 9.71 -19.18
N HIS A 742 -10.83 8.67 -20.00
CA HIS A 742 -12.16 8.17 -20.34
C HIS A 742 -12.66 7.26 -19.23
N ASN A 743 -13.81 7.61 -18.65
CA ASN A 743 -14.25 7.05 -17.38
C ASN A 743 -15.26 5.90 -17.50
N THR A 744 -16.11 5.92 -18.53
CA THR A 744 -17.19 4.94 -18.71
C THR A 744 -16.81 3.81 -19.67
N LEU A 745 -17.60 2.72 -19.69
CA LEU A 745 -17.35 1.55 -20.54
C LEU A 745 -18.00 1.66 -21.95
N MET A 746 -18.91 2.61 -22.16
CA MET A 746 -19.59 2.85 -23.45
C MET A 746 -20.36 1.64 -24.00
N GLY A 747 -20.93 0.79 -23.14
CA GLY A 747 -21.67 -0.42 -23.57
C GLY A 747 -20.79 -1.45 -24.32
N ARG A 748 -19.49 -1.52 -23.99
CA ARG A 748 -18.54 -2.50 -24.53
C ARG A 748 -18.48 -3.75 -23.65
N GLY A 749 -19.55 -4.54 -23.69
CA GLY A 749 -19.66 -5.78 -22.91
C GLY A 749 -18.63 -6.87 -23.24
N ASP A 750 -17.85 -6.72 -24.31
CA ASP A 750 -16.73 -7.59 -24.68
C ASP A 750 -15.41 -7.25 -23.95
N ILE A 751 -15.37 -6.14 -23.20
CA ILE A 751 -14.23 -5.75 -22.36
C ILE A 751 -14.36 -6.34 -20.95
N ILE A 752 -15.46 -6.03 -20.27
CA ILE A 752 -15.85 -6.66 -18.99
C ILE A 752 -17.20 -7.32 -19.19
N LYS A 753 -17.20 -8.66 -19.21
CA LYS A 753 -18.43 -9.44 -19.12
C LYS A 753 -18.89 -9.48 -17.67
N GLU A 754 -20.12 -9.04 -17.42
CA GLU A 754 -20.78 -9.13 -16.11
C GLU A 754 -22.08 -9.94 -16.20
N THR A 755 -22.50 -10.52 -15.08
CA THR A 755 -23.81 -11.14 -14.90
C THR A 755 -24.23 -11.10 -13.43
N THR A 756 -25.49 -11.39 -13.14
CA THR A 756 -25.97 -11.58 -11.76
C THR A 756 -25.80 -13.03 -11.32
N LEU A 757 -25.74 -13.24 -9.99
CA LEU A 757 -25.67 -14.58 -9.38
C LEU A 757 -26.89 -15.44 -9.74
N GLU A 758 -28.08 -14.85 -9.84
CA GLU A 758 -29.29 -15.55 -10.27
C GLU A 758 -29.16 -16.08 -11.70
N ILE A 759 -28.73 -15.23 -12.65
CA ILE A 759 -28.54 -15.63 -14.05
C ILE A 759 -27.44 -16.68 -14.16
N PHE A 760 -26.32 -16.49 -13.46
CA PHE A 760 -25.21 -17.45 -13.41
C PHE A 760 -25.67 -18.85 -12.96
N ASN A 761 -26.60 -18.92 -11.99
CA ASN A 761 -27.12 -20.19 -11.46
C ASN A 761 -28.22 -20.82 -12.31
N THR A 762 -29.01 -20.02 -13.05
CA THR A 762 -30.26 -20.48 -13.68
C THR A 762 -30.21 -20.52 -15.21
N LYS A 763 -29.26 -19.83 -15.84
CA LYS A 763 -29.14 -19.74 -17.30
C LYS A 763 -27.88 -20.43 -17.80
N ASP A 764 -27.96 -20.91 -19.05
CA ASP A 764 -26.81 -21.50 -19.74
C ASP A 764 -25.68 -20.49 -19.95
N LYS A 765 -24.43 -20.95 -19.98
CA LYS A 765 -23.23 -20.12 -20.21
C LYS A 765 -23.37 -19.23 -21.46
N SER A 766 -24.00 -19.73 -22.52
CA SER A 766 -24.21 -18.98 -23.77
C SER A 766 -24.99 -17.66 -23.60
N VAL A 767 -25.75 -17.50 -22.51
CA VAL A 767 -26.52 -16.28 -22.24
C VAL A 767 -25.65 -15.17 -21.66
N TRP A 768 -24.71 -15.49 -20.77
CA TRP A 768 -23.95 -14.52 -19.97
C TRP A 768 -22.44 -14.51 -20.27
N ASN A 769 -21.93 -15.51 -20.97
CA ASN A 769 -20.57 -15.59 -21.47
C ASN A 769 -20.54 -16.21 -22.89
N ALA A 770 -21.27 -15.57 -23.80
CA ALA A 770 -21.28 -15.95 -25.21
C ALA A 770 -19.88 -15.79 -25.84
N VAL A 771 -19.50 -16.75 -26.68
CA VAL A 771 -18.31 -16.68 -27.53
C VAL A 771 -18.71 -15.99 -28.83
N PRO A 772 -17.94 -15.01 -29.35
CA PRO A 772 -18.23 -14.40 -30.64
C PRO A 772 -18.21 -15.44 -31.77
N VAL A 773 -19.07 -15.24 -32.78
CA VAL A 773 -19.19 -16.14 -33.93
C VAL A 773 -19.00 -15.39 -35.24
N VAL A 774 -18.57 -16.10 -36.27
CA VAL A 774 -18.55 -15.69 -37.67
C VAL A 774 -19.35 -16.67 -38.51
N SER A 775 -19.82 -16.24 -39.69
CA SER A 775 -20.55 -17.13 -40.58
C SER A 775 -19.59 -17.88 -41.52
N LEU A 776 -19.61 -19.21 -41.46
CA LEU A 776 -19.00 -20.09 -42.47
C LEU A 776 -20.10 -20.92 -43.13
N ASN A 777 -20.26 -20.78 -44.45
CA ASN A 777 -21.31 -21.48 -45.21
C ASN A 777 -22.72 -21.33 -44.60
N HIS A 778 -23.06 -20.13 -44.12
CA HIS A 778 -24.32 -19.84 -43.43
C HIS A 778 -24.50 -20.58 -42.09
N VAL A 779 -23.41 -21.00 -41.45
CA VAL A 779 -23.39 -21.61 -40.11
C VAL A 779 -22.56 -20.74 -39.17
N ASP A 780 -23.13 -20.41 -38.02
CA ASP A 780 -22.42 -19.69 -36.97
C ASP A 780 -21.29 -20.57 -36.42
N THR A 781 -20.06 -20.09 -36.60
CA THR A 781 -18.83 -20.78 -36.19
C THR A 781 -18.09 -19.90 -35.19
N PRO A 782 -17.72 -20.41 -34.00
CA PRO A 782 -16.96 -19.65 -33.01
C PRO A 782 -15.67 -19.06 -33.59
N VAL A 783 -15.32 -17.83 -33.22
CA VAL A 783 -14.06 -17.18 -33.65
C VAL A 783 -12.81 -17.92 -33.17
N SER A 784 -12.94 -18.77 -32.15
CA SER A 784 -11.89 -19.64 -31.65
C SER A 784 -11.70 -20.94 -32.46
N SER A 785 -12.59 -21.22 -33.42
CA SER A 785 -12.49 -22.41 -34.26
C SER A 785 -11.24 -22.36 -35.15
N PRO A 786 -10.50 -23.47 -35.32
CA PRO A 786 -9.42 -23.58 -36.30
C PRO A 786 -9.88 -23.30 -37.74
N ASP A 787 -11.17 -23.54 -38.05
CA ASP A 787 -11.73 -23.27 -39.39
C ASP A 787 -11.86 -21.77 -39.70
N VAL A 788 -11.74 -20.91 -38.67
CA VAL A 788 -11.80 -19.44 -38.76
C VAL A 788 -10.39 -18.83 -38.79
N ASP A 789 -9.36 -19.65 -39.04
CA ASP A 789 -7.98 -19.22 -39.14
C ASP A 789 -7.44 -19.47 -40.56
N LEU A 790 -6.84 -18.45 -41.18
CA LEU A 790 -6.17 -18.61 -42.47
C LEU A 790 -4.76 -19.19 -42.33
N TRP A 791 -4.21 -19.19 -41.11
CA TRP A 791 -2.84 -19.62 -40.84
C TRP A 791 -2.80 -20.92 -40.06
N ASP A 792 -1.77 -21.72 -40.32
CA ASP A 792 -1.49 -22.90 -39.51
C ASP A 792 -0.99 -22.48 -38.12
N GLU A 793 -1.42 -23.21 -37.09
CA GLU A 793 -0.94 -23.00 -35.74
C GLU A 793 0.46 -23.60 -35.53
N PHE A 794 1.27 -22.93 -34.71
CA PHE A 794 2.51 -23.54 -34.21
C PHE A 794 2.21 -24.51 -33.07
N ASP A 795 2.79 -25.70 -33.13
CA ASP A 795 2.67 -26.70 -32.06
C ASP A 795 3.31 -26.20 -30.75
N ARG A 796 2.46 -26.06 -29.73
CA ARG A 796 2.80 -25.71 -28.33
C ARG A 796 2.32 -26.77 -27.35
N SER A 797 1.97 -27.96 -27.84
CA SER A 797 1.48 -29.06 -26.99
C SER A 797 2.59 -29.72 -26.16
N ILE A 798 3.86 -29.56 -26.57
CA ILE A 798 5.04 -30.13 -25.92
C ILE A 798 5.86 -29.05 -25.22
N GLY A 799 6.17 -29.30 -23.94
CA GLY A 799 6.86 -28.36 -23.06
C GLY A 799 5.89 -27.43 -22.33
N HIS A 800 6.41 -26.48 -21.56
CA HIS A 800 5.54 -25.55 -20.82
C HIS A 800 4.83 -24.58 -21.75
N HIS A 801 3.55 -24.31 -21.53
CA HIS A 801 2.79 -23.25 -22.18
C HIS A 801 2.14 -22.35 -21.12
N PHE A 802 2.67 -21.14 -20.96
CA PHE A 802 2.30 -20.29 -19.83
C PHE A 802 1.02 -19.50 -20.08
N ASN A 803 0.12 -19.53 -19.10
CA ASN A 803 -1.04 -18.64 -19.05
C ASN A 803 -1.14 -17.92 -17.71
N LEU A 804 -1.83 -16.78 -17.73
CA LEU A 804 -2.22 -16.03 -16.54
C LEU A 804 -3.75 -15.94 -16.48
N SER A 805 -4.33 -16.41 -15.38
CA SER A 805 -5.76 -16.30 -15.10
C SER A 805 -6.05 -15.14 -14.17
N ILE A 806 -7.07 -14.34 -14.49
CA ILE A 806 -7.51 -13.17 -13.72
C ILE A 806 -8.98 -13.31 -13.35
N ASP A 807 -9.28 -13.45 -12.06
CA ASP A 807 -10.66 -13.45 -11.55
C ASP A 807 -11.11 -12.02 -11.18
N LEU A 808 -12.06 -11.48 -11.96
CA LEU A 808 -12.58 -10.12 -11.77
C LEU A 808 -13.49 -9.96 -10.54
N ASN A 809 -13.92 -11.06 -9.90
CA ASN A 809 -14.62 -11.00 -8.60
C ASN A 809 -13.65 -10.81 -7.44
N ALA A 810 -12.44 -11.36 -7.53
CA ALA A 810 -11.41 -11.20 -6.49
C ALA A 810 -10.53 -9.95 -6.68
N CYS A 811 -10.54 -9.33 -7.87
CA CYS A 811 -9.81 -8.10 -8.12
C CYS A 811 -10.50 -6.90 -7.47
N THR A 812 -9.97 -6.44 -6.34
CA THR A 812 -10.51 -5.28 -5.60
C THR A 812 -10.00 -3.94 -6.10
N GLY A 813 -8.90 -3.91 -6.86
CA GLY A 813 -8.25 -2.67 -7.33
C GLY A 813 -7.09 -2.18 -6.45
N CYS A 814 -6.61 -2.97 -5.48
CA CYS A 814 -5.57 -2.57 -4.50
C CYS A 814 -4.20 -2.18 -5.09
N GLY A 815 -3.89 -2.53 -6.34
CA GLY A 815 -2.69 -2.04 -7.04
C GLY A 815 -1.33 -2.58 -6.57
N ALA A 816 -1.25 -3.45 -5.57
CA ALA A 816 0.00 -4.08 -5.14
C ALA A 816 0.74 -4.79 -6.30
N CYS A 817 0.00 -5.38 -7.23
CA CYS A 817 0.53 -6.02 -8.43
C CYS A 817 1.22 -5.07 -9.41
N VAL A 818 0.89 -3.77 -9.39
CA VAL A 818 1.57 -2.73 -10.17
C VAL A 818 2.97 -2.52 -9.58
N ILE A 819 3.05 -2.16 -8.30
CA ILE A 819 4.35 -1.89 -7.63
C ILE A 819 5.27 -3.11 -7.67
N ALA A 820 4.76 -4.31 -7.42
CA ALA A 820 5.56 -5.53 -7.49
C ALA A 820 6.15 -5.75 -8.90
N CYS A 821 5.42 -5.37 -9.95
CA CYS A 821 5.92 -5.41 -11.32
C CYS A 821 7.03 -4.37 -11.56
N HIS A 822 6.93 -3.19 -10.95
CA HIS A 822 7.96 -2.15 -11.06
C HIS A 822 9.26 -2.58 -10.39
N ALA A 823 9.17 -3.02 -9.13
CA ALA A 823 10.31 -3.46 -8.33
C ALA A 823 11.04 -4.65 -8.98
N GLU A 824 10.32 -5.64 -9.49
CA GLU A 824 10.95 -6.80 -10.13
C GLU A 824 11.62 -6.46 -11.47
N ASN A 825 11.00 -5.59 -12.27
CA ASN A 825 11.37 -5.41 -13.67
C ASN A 825 12.10 -4.10 -13.94
N ASN A 826 12.68 -3.43 -12.94
CA ASN A 826 13.43 -2.18 -13.10
C ASN A 826 12.68 -1.14 -13.95
N VAL A 827 11.38 -0.96 -13.68
CA VAL A 827 10.56 0.00 -14.43
C VAL A 827 10.90 1.41 -13.94
N PRO A 828 11.27 2.35 -14.83
CA PRO A 828 11.66 3.70 -14.43
C PRO A 828 10.46 4.48 -13.91
N VAL A 829 10.77 5.50 -13.09
CA VAL A 829 9.82 6.55 -12.71
C VAL A 829 10.00 7.71 -13.67
N VAL A 830 8.90 8.27 -14.13
CA VAL A 830 8.84 9.27 -15.20
C VAL A 830 8.64 10.68 -14.64
N GLY A 831 7.78 10.84 -13.64
CA GLY A 831 7.45 12.15 -13.06
C GLY A 831 6.15 12.77 -13.57
N LYS A 832 5.62 13.75 -12.82
CA LYS A 832 4.27 14.32 -13.01
C LYS A 832 4.02 14.87 -14.42
N GLU A 833 4.95 15.68 -14.95
CA GLU A 833 4.77 16.38 -16.22
C GLU A 833 4.62 15.41 -17.41
N GLU A 834 5.41 14.34 -17.43
CA GLU A 834 5.43 13.39 -18.53
C GLU A 834 4.33 12.33 -18.40
N VAL A 835 3.95 11.95 -17.18
CA VAL A 835 2.74 11.13 -16.92
C VAL A 835 1.49 11.85 -17.43
N ARG A 836 1.37 13.17 -17.18
CA ARG A 836 0.28 14.01 -17.70
C ARG A 836 0.16 13.93 -19.23
N LYS A 837 1.29 13.80 -19.94
CA LYS A 837 1.35 13.68 -21.41
C LYS A 837 1.11 12.24 -21.91
N SER A 838 0.54 11.36 -21.06
CA SER A 838 0.29 9.94 -21.36
C SER A 838 1.56 9.16 -21.71
N ARG A 839 2.67 9.44 -21.00
CA ARG A 839 3.98 8.77 -21.16
C ARG A 839 4.39 8.01 -19.91
N ASP A 840 3.43 7.60 -19.10
CA ASP A 840 3.64 6.74 -17.94
C ASP A 840 4.37 5.45 -18.33
N MET A 841 5.15 4.90 -17.41
CA MET A 841 5.83 3.63 -17.60
C MET A 841 5.24 2.58 -16.67
N HIS A 842 4.02 2.12 -16.93
CA HIS A 842 3.42 0.97 -16.23
C HIS A 842 3.25 -0.24 -17.17
N TRP A 843 3.88 -1.37 -16.83
CA TRP A 843 3.76 -2.62 -17.63
C TRP A 843 2.43 -3.36 -17.41
N LEU A 844 1.82 -3.10 -16.26
CA LEU A 844 0.52 -3.58 -15.84
C LEU A 844 -0.24 -2.37 -15.32
N ARG A 845 -1.42 -2.11 -15.87
CA ARG A 845 -2.34 -1.08 -15.37
C ARG A 845 -3.60 -1.76 -14.84
N ILE A 846 -4.29 -1.08 -13.94
CA ILE A 846 -5.64 -1.45 -13.53
C ILE A 846 -6.57 -0.42 -14.13
N ASP A 847 -7.42 -0.85 -15.06
CA ASP A 847 -8.43 0.01 -15.65
C ASP A 847 -9.64 0.03 -14.72
N ARG A 848 -10.28 1.20 -14.61
CA ARG A 848 -11.49 1.41 -13.80
C ARG A 848 -12.60 1.90 -14.70
N TYR A 849 -13.76 1.26 -14.69
CA TYR A 849 -14.91 1.70 -15.48
C TYR A 849 -16.08 2.06 -14.58
N TYR A 850 -16.72 3.19 -14.89
CA TYR A 850 -18.03 3.57 -14.35
C TYR A 850 -19.14 3.23 -15.34
N SER A 851 -20.33 2.91 -14.84
CA SER A 851 -21.54 2.90 -15.66
C SER A 851 -22.03 4.34 -15.91
N SER A 852 -22.63 4.58 -17.09
CA SER A 852 -23.27 5.85 -17.40
C SER A 852 -24.71 5.89 -16.88
N GLU A 853 -25.42 4.78 -17.01
CA GLU A 853 -26.69 4.53 -16.35
C GLU A 853 -26.45 3.99 -14.93
N GLU A 854 -27.52 3.57 -14.22
CA GLU A 854 -27.41 2.96 -12.88
C GLU A 854 -26.64 1.62 -12.87
N SER A 855 -26.43 1.00 -14.04
CA SER A 855 -25.71 -0.27 -14.19
C SER A 855 -25.09 -0.44 -15.59
N PHE A 856 -24.10 -1.33 -15.72
CA PHE A 856 -23.52 -1.67 -17.03
C PHE A 856 -24.53 -2.33 -17.98
N ASP A 857 -25.51 -3.07 -17.46
CA ASP A 857 -26.62 -3.61 -18.27
C ASP A 857 -27.50 -2.49 -18.83
N GLY A 858 -27.68 -1.40 -18.07
CA GLY A 858 -28.34 -0.18 -18.54
C GLY A 858 -27.59 0.46 -19.71
N ASP A 859 -26.26 0.56 -19.62
CA ASP A 859 -25.42 1.08 -20.72
C ASP A 859 -25.56 0.24 -22.00
N ASN A 860 -25.60 -1.09 -21.85
CA ASN A 860 -25.81 -2.00 -22.97
C ASN A 860 -27.20 -1.79 -23.58
N ALA A 861 -28.25 -1.71 -22.75
CA ALA A 861 -29.61 -1.49 -23.22
C ALA A 861 -29.77 -0.16 -23.96
N LYS A 862 -29.12 0.92 -23.48
CA LYS A 862 -29.12 2.22 -24.17
C LYS A 862 -28.52 2.09 -25.57
N LYS A 863 -27.31 1.52 -25.66
CA LYS A 863 -26.61 1.30 -26.93
C LYS A 863 -27.41 0.45 -27.94
N GLU A 864 -27.99 -0.67 -27.50
CA GLU A 864 -28.73 -1.57 -28.39
C GLU A 864 -30.07 -0.99 -28.87
N ASN A 865 -30.61 0.03 -28.18
CA ASN A 865 -31.86 0.70 -28.54
C ASN A 865 -31.67 1.96 -29.42
N ILE A 866 -30.44 2.26 -29.86
CA ILE A 866 -30.14 3.41 -30.73
C ILE A 866 -30.94 3.31 -32.05
N SER A 867 -31.78 4.31 -32.30
CA SER A 867 -32.72 4.39 -33.44
C SER A 867 -32.18 5.13 -34.67
N GLY A 868 -31.00 4.71 -35.16
CA GLY A 868 -30.36 5.28 -36.35
C GLY A 868 -29.42 6.46 -36.06
N LEU A 869 -29.02 7.19 -37.11
CA LEU A 869 -27.93 8.17 -37.02
C LEU A 869 -28.23 9.32 -36.05
N GLY A 870 -29.47 9.83 -36.03
CA GLY A 870 -29.83 10.98 -35.20
C GLY A 870 -29.64 10.74 -33.71
N SER A 871 -30.20 9.65 -33.19
CA SER A 871 -30.06 9.24 -31.78
C SER A 871 -28.64 8.81 -31.43
N SER A 872 -27.92 8.15 -32.36
CA SER A 872 -26.54 7.72 -32.10
C SER A 872 -25.61 8.89 -31.75
N LEU A 873 -25.79 10.07 -32.36
CA LEU A 873 -24.93 11.23 -32.14
C LEU A 873 -25.08 11.83 -30.74
N SER A 874 -26.26 11.74 -30.14
CA SER A 874 -26.51 12.22 -28.76
C SER A 874 -26.24 11.14 -27.74
N GLU A 875 -26.76 9.92 -27.93
CA GLU A 875 -26.72 8.86 -26.93
C GLU A 875 -25.29 8.40 -26.63
N PHE A 876 -24.41 8.30 -27.63
CA PHE A 876 -23.00 8.01 -27.36
C PHE A 876 -22.31 9.14 -26.59
N GLY A 877 -22.67 10.42 -26.83
CA GLY A 877 -22.12 11.54 -26.07
C GLY A 877 -22.57 11.55 -24.61
N GLU A 878 -23.82 11.19 -24.35
CA GLU A 878 -24.35 11.03 -22.98
C GLU A 878 -23.65 9.88 -22.24
N MET A 879 -23.35 8.78 -22.94
CA MET A 879 -22.69 7.61 -22.34
C MET A 879 -21.27 7.86 -21.86
N GLU A 880 -20.63 8.97 -22.26
CA GLU A 880 -19.31 9.37 -21.74
C GLU A 880 -19.39 9.91 -20.30
N GLN A 881 -20.58 10.31 -19.86
CA GLN A 881 -20.83 10.83 -18.52
C GLN A 881 -21.26 9.68 -17.61
N ALA A 882 -20.54 9.51 -16.49
CA ALA A 882 -20.92 8.53 -15.47
C ALA A 882 -22.19 8.98 -14.74
N SER A 883 -23.01 8.03 -14.27
CA SER A 883 -24.14 8.36 -13.39
C SER A 883 -23.66 8.95 -12.06
N GLU A 884 -24.57 9.59 -11.32
CA GLU A 884 -24.25 10.15 -10.00
C GLU A 884 -23.77 9.08 -9.00
N ASN A 885 -24.30 7.86 -9.07
CA ASN A 885 -23.90 6.72 -8.25
C ASN A 885 -23.66 5.49 -9.15
N PRO A 886 -22.53 5.45 -9.87
CA PRO A 886 -22.29 4.43 -10.88
C PRO A 886 -21.87 3.10 -10.26
N GLN A 887 -22.10 2.01 -10.99
CA GLN A 887 -21.37 0.78 -10.75
C GLN A 887 -19.90 0.95 -11.15
N VAL A 888 -19.01 0.31 -10.39
CA VAL A 888 -17.56 0.35 -10.65
C VAL A 888 -17.06 -1.06 -10.97
N ALA A 889 -16.19 -1.19 -11.97
CA ALA A 889 -15.47 -2.42 -12.26
C ALA A 889 -13.98 -2.15 -12.47
N PHE A 890 -13.15 -3.07 -11.96
CA PHE A 890 -11.70 -3.03 -12.11
C PHE A 890 -11.24 -4.16 -13.04
N GLN A 891 -10.32 -3.85 -13.94
CA GLN A 891 -9.70 -4.85 -14.82
C GLN A 891 -8.19 -4.62 -14.91
N PRO A 892 -7.37 -5.54 -14.38
CA PRO A 892 -5.94 -5.51 -14.61
C PRO A 892 -5.64 -5.85 -16.08
N VAL A 893 -4.94 -4.94 -16.77
CA VAL A 893 -4.56 -5.09 -18.17
C VAL A 893 -3.04 -4.99 -18.31
N MET A 894 -2.45 -6.06 -18.82
CA MET A 894 -1.03 -6.18 -19.14
C MET A 894 -0.84 -6.72 -20.56
N CYS A 895 0.40 -6.97 -20.99
CA CYS A 895 0.64 -7.71 -22.23
C CYS A 895 -0.04 -9.07 -22.17
N GLN A 896 -0.91 -9.33 -23.14
CA GLN A 896 -1.71 -10.55 -23.21
C GLN A 896 -0.94 -11.74 -23.83
N HIS A 897 0.31 -11.52 -24.27
CA HIS A 897 1.16 -12.53 -24.93
C HIS A 897 0.42 -13.32 -26.03
N CYS A 898 -0.30 -12.59 -26.90
CA CYS A 898 -1.08 -13.08 -28.04
C CYS A 898 -0.30 -14.06 -28.93
N ASN A 899 -0.84 -15.25 -29.18
CA ASN A 899 -0.24 -16.20 -30.12
C ASN A 899 -0.24 -15.65 -31.55
N HIS A 900 -1.33 -14.97 -31.96
CA HIS A 900 -1.39 -14.17 -33.17
C HIS A 900 -1.12 -12.71 -32.83
N ALA A 901 0.14 -12.39 -32.53
CA ALA A 901 0.51 -11.06 -32.07
C ALA A 901 0.65 -10.05 -33.22
N PRO A 902 -0.28 -9.07 -33.36
CA PRO A 902 -0.16 -8.02 -34.38
C PRO A 902 1.02 -7.06 -34.12
N CYS A 903 1.56 -7.07 -32.89
CA CYS A 903 2.72 -6.27 -32.51
C CYS A 903 4.07 -6.89 -32.93
N GLU A 904 4.09 -8.14 -33.39
CA GLU A 904 5.30 -8.80 -33.91
C GLU A 904 5.49 -8.57 -35.39
N THR A 905 4.46 -8.82 -36.18
CA THR A 905 4.50 -8.76 -37.65
C THR A 905 4.86 -7.38 -38.20
N VAL A 906 4.69 -6.32 -37.39
CA VAL A 906 5.04 -4.93 -37.75
C VAL A 906 6.37 -4.44 -37.23
N CYS A 907 7.14 -5.28 -36.52
CA CYS A 907 8.48 -4.89 -36.09
C CYS A 907 9.49 -5.10 -37.25
N PRO A 908 10.03 -4.03 -37.86
CA PRO A 908 10.88 -4.17 -39.04
C PRO A 908 12.25 -4.80 -38.75
N VAL A 909 12.65 -4.87 -37.48
CA VAL A 909 13.95 -5.37 -37.02
C VAL A 909 13.83 -6.67 -36.22
N ALA A 910 12.62 -7.25 -36.14
CA ALA A 910 12.32 -8.46 -35.38
C ALA A 910 12.77 -8.40 -33.91
N ALA A 911 12.59 -7.24 -33.27
CA ALA A 911 12.84 -7.07 -31.83
C ALA A 911 11.80 -7.78 -30.96
N THR A 912 10.68 -8.20 -31.55
CA THR A 912 9.62 -8.97 -30.90
C THR A 912 9.41 -10.30 -31.63
N SER A 913 9.31 -11.39 -30.87
CA SER A 913 9.12 -12.75 -31.40
C SER A 913 8.50 -13.66 -30.34
N HIS A 914 7.86 -14.77 -30.75
CA HIS A 914 7.33 -15.76 -29.82
C HIS A 914 8.32 -16.87 -29.48
N GLY A 915 8.39 -17.22 -28.19
CA GLY A 915 8.96 -18.48 -27.73
C GLY A 915 7.94 -19.63 -27.82
N ARG A 916 8.42 -20.88 -27.75
CA ARG A 916 7.55 -22.08 -27.67
C ARG A 916 6.65 -22.09 -26.42
N GLN A 917 7.06 -21.35 -25.38
CA GLN A 917 6.36 -21.29 -24.09
C GLN A 917 5.13 -20.37 -24.08
N GLY A 918 4.73 -19.84 -25.25
CA GLY A 918 3.63 -18.88 -25.38
C GLY A 918 3.98 -17.45 -25.01
N GLN A 919 5.21 -17.19 -24.57
CA GLN A 919 5.66 -15.84 -24.23
C GLN A 919 6.06 -15.07 -25.50
N ASN A 920 5.43 -13.91 -25.71
CA ASN A 920 5.98 -12.84 -26.55
C ASN A 920 7.29 -12.28 -25.95
N HIS A 921 8.42 -12.48 -26.60
CA HIS A 921 9.73 -11.96 -26.19
C HIS A 921 9.94 -10.54 -26.72
N MET A 922 10.49 -9.64 -25.88
CA MET A 922 10.90 -8.30 -26.28
C MET A 922 12.42 -8.19 -26.11
N ALA A 923 13.17 -8.18 -27.20
CA ALA A 923 14.60 -7.96 -27.21
C ALA A 923 14.90 -6.45 -27.21
N TYR A 924 15.16 -5.90 -26.03
CA TYR A 924 15.34 -4.46 -25.84
C TYR A 924 16.48 -3.89 -26.70
N ASN A 925 17.61 -4.62 -26.79
CA ASN A 925 18.80 -4.25 -27.57
C ASN A 925 18.58 -4.24 -29.09
N ARG A 926 17.52 -4.89 -29.60
CA ARG A 926 17.19 -4.90 -31.03
C ARG A 926 16.20 -3.82 -31.42
N CYS A 927 15.49 -3.24 -30.46
CA CYS A 927 14.47 -2.23 -30.71
C CYS A 927 15.11 -0.92 -31.19
N VAL A 928 14.73 -0.48 -32.40
CA VAL A 928 15.18 0.80 -32.98
C VAL A 928 14.15 1.94 -32.82
N GLY A 929 13.12 1.73 -31.99
CA GLY A 929 12.19 2.80 -31.60
C GLY A 929 11.19 3.27 -32.66
N THR A 930 10.80 2.44 -33.62
CA THR A 930 9.78 2.82 -34.64
C THR A 930 8.38 3.01 -34.06
N ARG A 931 8.11 2.46 -32.87
CA ARG A 931 6.85 2.55 -32.11
C ARG A 931 5.61 1.89 -32.74
N TYR A 932 5.70 1.33 -33.95
CA TYR A 932 4.54 0.70 -34.63
C TYR A 932 3.93 -0.46 -33.81
N CYS A 933 4.75 -1.23 -33.08
CA CYS A 933 4.24 -2.30 -32.22
C CYS A 933 3.26 -1.82 -31.14
N ALA A 934 3.34 -0.55 -30.69
CA ALA A 934 2.35 0.02 -29.77
C ALA A 934 1.04 0.35 -30.46
N ASN A 935 1.07 0.87 -31.69
CA ASN A 935 -0.13 1.19 -32.47
C ASN A 935 -0.96 -0.07 -32.76
N ASN A 936 -0.30 -1.14 -33.23
CA ASN A 936 -0.96 -2.40 -33.60
C ASN A 936 -1.40 -3.26 -32.41
N CYS A 937 -0.89 -3.01 -31.21
CA CYS A 937 -1.37 -3.70 -30.02
C CYS A 937 -2.79 -3.20 -29.68
N PRO A 938 -3.84 -4.03 -29.74
CA PRO A 938 -5.20 -3.58 -29.47
C PRO A 938 -5.37 -3.12 -28.02
N TYR A 939 -4.62 -3.74 -27.09
CA TYR A 939 -4.66 -3.43 -25.65
C TYR A 939 -3.85 -2.18 -25.24
N LYS A 940 -2.99 -1.65 -26.13
CA LYS A 940 -2.11 -0.50 -25.85
C LYS A 940 -1.26 -0.66 -24.58
N VAL A 941 -0.59 -1.81 -24.47
CA VAL A 941 0.26 -2.22 -23.30
C VAL A 941 1.76 -2.31 -23.63
N ARG A 942 2.17 -1.68 -24.74
CA ARG A 942 3.58 -1.42 -25.03
C ARG A 942 3.90 -0.02 -24.52
N ARG A 943 5.00 0.13 -23.77
CA ARG A 943 5.45 1.39 -23.19
C ARG A 943 6.78 1.80 -23.80
N PHE A 944 6.95 3.06 -24.14
CA PHE A 944 8.11 3.54 -24.89
C PHE A 944 8.98 4.41 -24.01
N ASN A 945 10.29 4.15 -23.98
CA ASN A 945 11.24 5.02 -23.30
C ASN A 945 11.47 6.27 -24.15
N TRP A 946 10.75 7.35 -23.86
CA TRP A 946 10.86 8.62 -24.56
C TRP A 946 12.20 9.30 -24.31
N PHE A 947 12.64 9.25 -23.05
CA PHE A 947 13.88 9.83 -22.58
C PHE A 947 14.83 8.73 -22.12
N LEU A 948 16.05 9.14 -21.78
CA LEU A 948 16.89 8.32 -20.94
C LEU A 948 16.40 8.58 -19.51
N TYR A 949 15.87 7.58 -18.80
CA TYR A 949 15.38 7.74 -17.43
C TYR A 949 16.43 7.37 -16.36
N SER A 950 17.52 6.72 -16.79
CA SER A 950 18.63 6.32 -15.91
C SER A 950 19.87 7.17 -16.19
N GLN A 951 20.71 7.39 -15.17
CA GLN A 951 21.99 8.08 -15.26
C GLN A 951 21.90 9.46 -15.95
N ASN A 952 20.98 10.32 -15.51
CA ASN A 952 20.90 11.73 -15.95
C ASN A 952 20.32 12.65 -14.86
N ASP A 953 20.44 13.95 -15.07
CA ASP A 953 20.02 14.95 -14.08
C ASP A 953 18.57 15.44 -14.27
N GLU A 954 17.92 15.14 -15.40
CA GLU A 954 16.52 15.56 -15.65
C GLU A 954 15.52 14.75 -14.82
N PHE A 955 15.82 13.48 -14.55
CA PHE A 955 14.97 12.57 -13.79
C PHE A 955 15.62 12.19 -12.47
N ASP A 956 15.77 13.11 -11.53
CA ASP A 956 16.48 12.88 -10.25
C ASP A 956 15.71 11.98 -9.25
N TYR A 957 15.54 10.71 -9.62
CA TYR A 957 14.94 9.65 -8.83
C TYR A 957 15.96 8.54 -8.55
N TYR A 958 15.49 7.38 -8.07
CA TYR A 958 16.32 6.28 -7.57
C TYR A 958 17.28 5.64 -8.59
N MET A 959 17.08 5.85 -9.89
CA MET A 959 17.96 5.26 -10.91
C MET A 959 19.25 6.08 -11.13
N ASN A 960 19.34 7.29 -10.55
CA ASN A 960 20.36 8.28 -10.93
C ASN A 960 21.31 8.61 -9.80
N ASP A 961 20.97 8.32 -8.55
CA ASP A 961 21.91 8.34 -7.43
C ASP A 961 22.54 6.97 -7.18
N ASP A 962 23.79 6.95 -6.69
CA ASP A 962 24.57 5.71 -6.50
C ASP A 962 23.92 4.72 -5.52
N LEU A 963 23.26 5.26 -4.48
CA LEU A 963 22.63 4.45 -3.45
C LEU A 963 21.32 3.84 -3.96
N GLY A 964 20.45 4.62 -4.60
CA GLY A 964 19.16 4.19 -5.12
C GLY A 964 19.27 3.05 -6.15
N ARG A 965 20.38 2.99 -6.91
CA ARG A 965 20.65 1.91 -7.88
C ARG A 965 20.82 0.53 -7.23
N MET A 966 20.95 0.45 -5.91
CA MET A 966 21.00 -0.81 -5.17
C MET A 966 19.70 -1.62 -5.27
N VAL A 967 18.55 -0.98 -5.46
CA VAL A 967 17.26 -1.69 -5.59
C VAL A 967 17.12 -2.44 -6.92
N LEU A 968 17.91 -2.08 -7.93
CA LEU A 968 17.79 -2.63 -9.28
C LEU A 968 18.07 -4.14 -9.29
N ASN A 969 17.15 -4.89 -9.88
CA ASN A 969 17.26 -6.32 -10.07
C ASN A 969 18.34 -6.63 -11.12
N PRO A 970 19.44 -7.33 -10.76
CA PRO A 970 20.53 -7.60 -11.69
C PRO A 970 20.15 -8.57 -12.81
N ASP A 971 19.05 -9.31 -12.65
CA ASP A 971 18.57 -10.29 -13.64
C ASP A 971 17.72 -9.63 -14.76
N VAL A 972 17.44 -8.33 -14.67
CA VAL A 972 16.63 -7.58 -15.64
C VAL A 972 17.40 -6.37 -16.15
N VAL A 973 17.45 -6.21 -17.47
CA VAL A 973 18.10 -5.08 -18.13
C VAL A 973 17.44 -3.77 -17.70
N VAL A 974 18.24 -2.77 -17.33
CA VAL A 974 17.79 -1.36 -17.24
C VAL A 974 17.80 -0.80 -18.66
N ARG A 975 16.65 -0.31 -19.12
CA ARG A 975 16.48 0.10 -20.51
C ARG A 975 17.03 1.51 -20.72
N SER A 976 17.58 1.72 -21.92
CA SER A 976 18.00 3.04 -22.38
C SER A 976 16.84 3.75 -23.10
N ARG A 977 17.11 4.92 -23.68
CA ARG A 977 16.16 5.69 -24.50
C ARG A 977 15.82 4.95 -25.80
N GLY A 978 14.62 5.20 -26.31
CA GLY A 978 14.23 4.83 -27.67
C GLY A 978 13.82 3.37 -27.83
N VAL A 979 13.65 2.63 -26.74
CA VAL A 979 13.25 1.21 -26.77
C VAL A 979 11.86 1.01 -26.19
N MET A 980 11.15 0.02 -26.74
CA MET A 980 9.86 -0.41 -26.23
C MET A 980 10.00 -1.41 -25.09
N GLU A 981 9.03 -1.37 -24.19
CA GLU A 981 8.87 -2.26 -23.07
C GLU A 981 7.46 -2.83 -23.03
N LYS A 982 7.31 -3.91 -22.26
CA LYS A 982 6.03 -4.54 -21.93
C LYS A 982 6.23 -5.54 -20.81
N CYS A 983 5.12 -5.94 -20.18
CA CYS A 983 5.07 -7.15 -19.38
C CYS A 983 5.68 -8.35 -20.14
N SER A 984 6.60 -9.04 -19.50
CA SER A 984 7.33 -10.20 -20.05
C SER A 984 6.82 -11.54 -19.51
N MET A 985 5.75 -11.54 -18.72
CA MET A 985 5.41 -12.66 -17.82
C MET A 985 6.59 -13.06 -16.92
N CYS A 986 7.37 -12.06 -16.47
CA CYS A 986 8.54 -12.23 -15.60
C CYS A 986 9.47 -13.36 -16.07
N ILE A 987 9.92 -13.30 -17.33
CA ILE A 987 10.74 -14.34 -17.96
C ILE A 987 11.97 -14.72 -17.13
N GLN A 988 12.57 -13.76 -16.42
CA GLN A 988 13.69 -13.99 -15.49
C GLN A 988 13.32 -14.96 -14.35
N LYS A 989 12.07 -14.93 -13.85
CA LYS A 989 11.57 -15.88 -12.84
C LYS A 989 11.32 -17.24 -13.47
N THR A 990 10.62 -17.31 -14.61
CA THR A 990 10.29 -18.61 -15.23
C THR A 990 11.52 -19.38 -15.70
N GLN A 991 12.51 -18.69 -16.29
CA GLN A 991 13.76 -19.33 -16.71
C GLN A 991 14.57 -19.84 -15.53
N LYS A 992 14.56 -19.12 -14.39
CA LYS A 992 15.22 -19.57 -13.16
C LYS A 992 14.57 -20.84 -12.61
N THR A 993 13.24 -20.89 -12.52
CA THR A 993 12.50 -22.09 -12.08
C THR A 993 12.81 -23.30 -12.96
N ILE A 994 12.82 -23.12 -14.28
CA ILE A 994 13.17 -24.20 -15.23
C ILE A 994 14.62 -24.66 -15.05
N LEU A 995 15.55 -23.71 -14.86
CA LEU A 995 16.96 -24.02 -14.65
C LEU A 995 17.17 -24.84 -13.38
N ASP A 996 16.53 -24.44 -12.27
CA ASP A 996 16.63 -25.15 -11.00
C ASP A 996 16.06 -26.56 -11.09
N ALA A 997 14.85 -26.74 -11.63
CA ALA A 997 14.24 -28.05 -11.78
C ALA A 997 15.06 -28.97 -12.70
N LYS A 998 15.63 -28.42 -13.78
CA LYS A 998 16.53 -29.17 -14.68
C LYS A 998 17.82 -29.58 -13.99
N ARG A 999 18.43 -28.70 -13.19
CA ARG A 999 19.63 -29.01 -12.40
C ARG A 999 19.34 -30.12 -11.39
N ASP A 1000 18.19 -30.06 -10.75
CA ASP A 1000 17.78 -30.99 -9.70
C ASP A 1000 17.19 -32.31 -10.25
N GLY A 1001 17.04 -32.43 -11.58
CA GLY A 1001 16.53 -33.65 -12.24
C GLY A 1001 15.07 -33.96 -11.93
N ARG A 1002 14.26 -32.92 -11.68
CA ARG A 1002 12.84 -33.04 -11.28
C ARG A 1002 11.92 -32.26 -12.21
N GLU A 1003 10.65 -32.64 -12.20
CA GLU A 1003 9.58 -31.84 -12.79
C GLU A 1003 9.25 -30.63 -11.90
N ILE A 1004 8.69 -29.60 -12.54
CA ILE A 1004 8.24 -28.38 -11.87
C ILE A 1004 6.83 -28.63 -11.38
N LYS A 1005 6.58 -28.33 -10.10
CA LYS A 1005 5.26 -28.49 -9.49
C LYS A 1005 4.39 -27.25 -9.71
N ASP A 1006 3.07 -27.43 -9.70
CA ASP A 1006 2.13 -26.30 -9.68
C ASP A 1006 2.45 -25.36 -8.51
N GLY A 1007 2.36 -24.06 -8.75
CA GLY A 1007 2.71 -23.01 -7.80
C GLY A 1007 4.19 -22.62 -7.75
N GLU A 1008 5.13 -23.39 -8.33
CA GLU A 1008 6.54 -22.94 -8.46
C GLU A 1008 6.72 -21.87 -9.54
N PHE A 1009 5.88 -21.89 -10.58
CA PHE A 1009 5.83 -20.81 -11.55
C PHE A 1009 5.03 -19.63 -10.99
N GLN A 1010 5.71 -18.50 -10.79
CA GLN A 1010 5.08 -17.28 -10.32
C GLN A 1010 5.67 -16.06 -11.03
N THR A 1011 4.81 -15.10 -11.35
CA THR A 1011 5.23 -13.75 -11.74
C THR A 1011 5.25 -12.84 -10.51
N ALA A 1012 5.84 -11.66 -10.62
CA ALA A 1012 5.81 -10.68 -9.53
C ALA A 1012 4.38 -10.21 -9.20
N CYS A 1013 3.53 -10.03 -10.22
CA CYS A 1013 2.16 -9.61 -10.00
C CYS A 1013 1.28 -10.72 -9.40
N SER A 1014 1.49 -12.00 -9.77
CA SER A 1014 0.75 -13.11 -9.16
C SER A 1014 1.20 -13.38 -7.72
N SER A 1015 2.49 -13.29 -7.41
CA SER A 1015 2.99 -13.51 -6.04
C SER A 1015 2.57 -12.39 -5.08
N ALA A 1016 2.47 -11.15 -5.55
CA ALA A 1016 2.00 -10.01 -4.77
C ALA A 1016 0.47 -9.96 -4.58
N CYS A 1017 -0.31 -10.67 -5.40
CA CYS A 1017 -1.78 -10.63 -5.34
C CYS A 1017 -2.33 -11.51 -4.19
N SER A 1018 -2.38 -10.94 -2.98
CA SER A 1018 -2.90 -11.60 -1.76
C SER A 1018 -4.36 -12.05 -1.86
N ASN A 1019 -5.15 -11.43 -2.73
CA ASN A 1019 -6.58 -11.69 -2.88
C ASN A 1019 -6.86 -12.96 -3.69
N GLY A 1020 -5.83 -13.51 -4.36
CA GLY A 1020 -5.96 -14.68 -5.23
C GLY A 1020 -6.58 -14.39 -6.60
N ALA A 1021 -6.66 -13.12 -7.00
CA ALA A 1021 -7.21 -12.74 -8.30
C ALA A 1021 -6.33 -13.18 -9.47
N MET A 1022 -5.00 -13.24 -9.30
CA MET A 1022 -4.05 -13.61 -10.35
C MET A 1022 -3.43 -14.99 -10.10
N VAL A 1023 -3.58 -15.91 -11.05
CA VAL A 1023 -2.99 -17.26 -11.01
C VAL A 1023 -2.18 -17.49 -12.27
N PHE A 1024 -0.87 -17.68 -12.13
CA PHE A 1024 0.05 -17.96 -13.23
C PHE A 1024 0.51 -19.41 -13.19
N GLY A 1025 0.70 -20.03 -14.34
CA GLY A 1025 1.21 -21.40 -14.40
C GLY A 1025 1.29 -21.95 -15.82
N ASP A 1026 1.50 -23.27 -15.90
CA ASP A 1026 1.59 -24.02 -17.15
C ASP A 1026 0.26 -24.76 -17.45
N ILE A 1027 -0.33 -24.52 -18.63
CA ILE A 1027 -1.59 -25.18 -19.03
C ILE A 1027 -1.39 -26.56 -19.67
N ASN A 1028 -0.15 -26.91 -19.99
CA ASN A 1028 0.16 -28.26 -20.48
C ASN A 1028 0.24 -29.26 -19.32
N ASP A 1029 0.51 -28.80 -18.11
CA ASP A 1029 0.17 -29.52 -16.87
C ASP A 1029 -1.33 -29.42 -16.61
N LYS A 1030 -2.06 -30.50 -16.89
CA LYS A 1030 -3.52 -30.59 -16.78
C LYS A 1030 -4.02 -30.62 -15.33
N ASP A 1031 -3.13 -30.91 -14.37
CA ASP A 1031 -3.48 -30.91 -12.96
C ASP A 1031 -3.29 -29.53 -12.31
N SER A 1032 -2.62 -28.60 -12.99
CA SER A 1032 -2.37 -27.24 -12.51
C SER A 1032 -3.66 -26.45 -12.27
N LYS A 1033 -3.59 -25.50 -11.33
CA LYS A 1033 -4.72 -24.60 -11.05
C LYS A 1033 -5.11 -23.76 -12.26
N VAL A 1034 -4.14 -23.29 -13.06
CA VAL A 1034 -4.42 -22.45 -14.23
C VAL A 1034 -5.11 -23.23 -15.35
N ALA A 1035 -4.74 -24.50 -15.58
CA ALA A 1035 -5.41 -25.37 -16.55
C ALA A 1035 -6.87 -25.61 -16.16
N LYS A 1036 -7.15 -25.86 -14.87
CA LYS A 1036 -8.52 -26.00 -14.36
C LYS A 1036 -9.35 -24.73 -14.53
N LEU A 1037 -8.72 -23.56 -14.39
CA LEU A 1037 -9.39 -22.27 -14.60
C LEU A 1037 -9.66 -21.97 -16.08
N LEU A 1038 -8.90 -22.56 -17.01
CA LEU A 1038 -9.15 -22.44 -18.45
C LEU A 1038 -10.48 -23.12 -18.84
N GLU A 1039 -10.85 -24.20 -18.12
CA GLU A 1039 -12.10 -24.95 -18.30
C GLU A 1039 -13.30 -24.35 -17.54
N ASP A 1040 -13.12 -23.25 -16.78
CA ASP A 1040 -14.21 -22.59 -16.06
C ASP A 1040 -15.23 -22.00 -17.04
N ASN A 1041 -16.52 -22.15 -16.76
CA ASN A 1041 -17.59 -21.55 -17.57
C ASN A 1041 -17.49 -20.02 -17.65
N ARG A 1042 -16.87 -19.36 -16.66
CA ARG A 1042 -16.64 -17.92 -16.64
C ARG A 1042 -15.47 -17.48 -17.50
N MET A 1043 -14.61 -18.38 -17.96
CA MET A 1043 -13.43 -18.04 -18.73
C MET A 1043 -13.80 -17.36 -20.05
N TYR A 1044 -13.15 -16.22 -20.32
CA TYR A 1044 -13.16 -15.53 -21.61
C TYR A 1044 -11.83 -14.80 -21.84
N HIS A 1045 -11.53 -14.50 -23.10
CA HIS A 1045 -10.42 -13.66 -23.50
C HIS A 1045 -10.88 -12.25 -23.87
N LEU A 1046 -10.01 -11.27 -23.58
CA LEU A 1046 -10.29 -9.88 -23.93
C LEU A 1046 -10.17 -9.67 -25.44
N LEU A 1047 -11.23 -9.14 -26.06
CA LEU A 1047 -11.32 -8.87 -27.50
C LEU A 1047 -11.15 -10.12 -28.39
N GLU A 1048 -11.84 -11.21 -28.06
CA GLU A 1048 -11.85 -12.46 -28.85
C GLU A 1048 -12.18 -12.25 -30.34
N SER A 1049 -13.07 -11.31 -30.65
CA SER A 1049 -13.49 -10.97 -32.01
C SER A 1049 -12.33 -10.50 -32.92
N VAL A 1050 -11.21 -10.06 -32.34
CA VAL A 1050 -10.02 -9.64 -33.10
C VAL A 1050 -9.17 -10.84 -33.54
N GLY A 1051 -9.32 -12.01 -32.91
CA GLY A 1051 -8.59 -13.24 -33.28
C GLY A 1051 -7.11 -13.25 -32.87
N THR A 1052 -6.71 -12.53 -31.80
CA THR A 1052 -5.29 -12.47 -31.38
C THR A 1052 -4.82 -13.68 -30.56
N LYS A 1053 -5.73 -14.56 -30.12
CA LYS A 1053 -5.47 -15.76 -29.31
C LYS A 1053 -4.57 -15.46 -28.08
N PRO A 1054 -5.01 -14.63 -27.12
CA PRO A 1054 -4.21 -14.24 -25.96
C PRO A 1054 -3.98 -15.36 -24.95
N ASN A 1055 -2.85 -15.33 -24.24
CA ASN A 1055 -2.47 -16.26 -23.17
C ASN A 1055 -2.82 -15.73 -21.76
N VAL A 1056 -3.70 -14.74 -21.71
CA VAL A 1056 -4.27 -14.22 -20.48
C VAL A 1056 -5.77 -14.44 -20.56
N GLN A 1057 -6.31 -15.11 -19.55
CA GLN A 1057 -7.72 -15.46 -19.45
C GLN A 1057 -8.36 -14.66 -18.32
N TYR A 1058 -9.53 -14.09 -18.59
CA TYR A 1058 -10.34 -13.36 -17.62
C TYR A 1058 -11.56 -14.20 -17.24
N HIS A 1059 -12.11 -13.97 -16.05
CA HIS A 1059 -13.36 -14.60 -15.63
C HIS A 1059 -14.48 -13.57 -15.56
N THR A 1060 -15.65 -13.90 -16.11
CA THR A 1060 -16.87 -13.08 -16.03
C THR A 1060 -17.12 -12.66 -14.58
N LYS A 1061 -17.37 -11.36 -14.37
CA LYS A 1061 -17.71 -10.82 -13.05
C LYS A 1061 -19.16 -11.20 -12.72
N VAL A 1062 -19.37 -11.70 -11.51
CA VAL A 1062 -20.70 -12.11 -11.04
C VAL A 1062 -21.05 -11.23 -9.84
N ARG A 1063 -22.15 -10.48 -9.92
CA ARG A 1063 -22.63 -9.62 -8.83
C ARG A 1063 -23.81 -10.27 -8.11
N ASN A 1064 -23.90 -10.09 -6.80
CA ASN A 1064 -25.00 -10.61 -6.00
C ASN A 1064 -26.08 -9.54 -5.79
N THR A 1065 -26.84 -9.26 -6.85
CA THR A 1065 -27.83 -8.17 -6.87
C THR A 1065 -29.19 -8.55 -6.28
N THR A 1066 -29.50 -9.84 -6.09
CA THR A 1066 -30.80 -10.29 -5.60
C THR A 1066 -31.05 -9.78 -4.17
N GLU A 1067 -32.13 -9.02 -3.98
CA GLU A 1067 -32.71 -8.71 -2.67
C GLU A 1067 -33.49 -9.95 -2.21
N ALA A 1068 -32.78 -10.94 -1.63
CA ALA A 1068 -33.39 -12.19 -1.17
C ALA A 1068 -34.34 -12.00 0.02
#